data_AF-A0A7G9GJJ9-F1
#
_entry.id   AF-A0A7G9GJJ9-F1
#
_cell.length_a   1.000
_cell.length_b   1.000
_cell.length_c   1.000
_cell.angle_alpha   90.00
_cell.angle_beta   90.00
_cell.angle_gamma   90.00
#
_symmetry.space_group_name_H-M   'P 1'
#
loop_
_entity.id
_entity.type
_entity.pdbx_description
1 polymer ?
#
loop_
_entity_poly.entity_id
_entity_poly.type
_entity_poly.pdbx_seq_one_letter_code
_entity_poly.pdbx_strand_id
1 'polypeptide(L)'
;MNIRKRDGSYQVFDEEKIKQAIKKAFIATHNEIKETTLEEICDAIKKQMSQREEISVEWIQDMVEEQLMKFQFYKEAKNYILYRSKRSENRLLLKQFCEELLDEELMHIFQQIQKDFPQEAYQLSMLKQKFHTFLKPDMERDERLAMLIKASVESISKEAPKWEHIAARFLSYQLHQDISARMKRLSINSFYDKIVYLTNQKIYGDYILKAYDAKSIHELSAYLDDTRDHLFTYSGLDLLSKRYLLCSHQHEIMETPQEMFMGIAMHLAMKEQDQVYWAKQFYDMLSKLEVTMATPTMSNARKPFHQLSSCFIDTVDDTLKNIYKSIDNFAQVSKYGGGMGMYFGKIRANGSDIRGFEGAAGGVIRWIKLVNDTATAVDQLGVRQGAVAVYLDAWHKDLPEFLALRTNNGDDRMKAHDVFPAICYPDLFWKMAKEDLNATWYLLCPHEVYKVMGYHLEDYYGEEWEQRYLACIKEPALPKRAVVLKDLVRLILKSAVETGTPFTFNRDLVNRSNPNHHKGIIYCSNLCTEIAQNMSPIELYDDEIVEINGETIVVSKSKPQDFVVCNLASLSLGNLDVNDHEHLRTIIHHVIRALDNVIDLNYYPIPYAKITNQKYRAIGLGVSGYHHMLVKQGIRFESQEHLDFVDQLFEKINYYAIEASSALSKEKGCYSCFMGSDWQTGAYFEKRNYKNAAWQDLQSVVKAQGMRNGYLLAIAPTSSTSIISGTSAGVDPIMNKYFLEEKKGSMIARVAPDLNAKTFWLYKNAHLIDQEWIVKSAGIRARHIDQAQSVNLYITNEFTLRQVLMLFIHAWEYGVKTLYYVRSKSLEVEECESCSS
;
A
#
# COMPACT_ATOMS: atom_id res chain seq x y z
N MET A 1 -0.45 19.09 -54.67
CA MET A 1 -1.84 19.62 -54.68
C MET A 1 -2.33 19.71 -53.25
N ASN A 2 -2.94 20.84 -52.84
CA ASN A 2 -3.48 20.99 -51.49
C ASN A 2 -4.95 20.55 -51.47
N ILE A 3 -5.34 19.79 -50.46
CA ILE A 3 -6.70 19.30 -50.23
C ILE A 3 -7.28 19.97 -48.99
N ARG A 4 -8.56 20.33 -49.06
CA ARG A 4 -9.30 20.93 -47.96
C ARG A 4 -9.78 19.85 -46.99
N LYS A 5 -9.31 19.92 -45.76
CA LYS A 5 -9.71 19.06 -44.64
C LYS A 5 -11.09 19.44 -44.10
N ARG A 6 -11.64 18.52 -43.31
CA ARG A 6 -12.96 18.64 -42.67
C ARG A 6 -13.05 19.77 -41.64
N ASP A 7 -11.90 20.23 -41.12
CA ASP A 7 -11.76 21.37 -40.19
C ASP A 7 -11.56 22.71 -40.94
N GLY A 8 -11.58 22.71 -42.28
CA GLY A 8 -11.35 23.89 -43.11
C GLY A 8 -9.88 24.18 -43.41
N SER A 9 -8.93 23.47 -42.79
CA SER A 9 -7.49 23.61 -43.09
C SER A 9 -7.10 22.96 -44.42
N TYR A 10 -5.95 23.34 -44.96
CA TYR A 10 -5.39 22.74 -46.19
C TYR A 10 -4.18 21.87 -45.87
N GLN A 11 -4.10 20.69 -46.48
CA GLN A 11 -2.95 19.80 -46.38
C GLN A 11 -2.47 19.39 -47.77
N VAL A 12 -1.15 19.20 -47.95
CA VAL A 12 -0.61 18.52 -49.13
C VAL A 12 -1.21 17.11 -49.25
N PHE A 13 -1.69 16.78 -50.44
CA PHE A 13 -2.19 15.46 -50.79
C PHE A 13 -1.11 14.39 -50.57
N ASP A 14 -1.51 13.28 -49.94
CA ASP A 14 -0.66 12.14 -49.63
C ASP A 14 -1.37 10.87 -50.10
N GLU A 15 -0.84 10.25 -51.14
CA GLU A 15 -1.40 9.06 -51.77
C GLU A 15 -1.41 7.85 -50.83
N GLU A 16 -0.41 7.73 -49.96
CA GLU A 16 -0.28 6.57 -49.07
C GLU A 16 -1.47 6.48 -48.10
N LYS A 17 -2.11 7.61 -47.77
CA LYS A 17 -3.33 7.62 -46.95
C LYS A 17 -4.51 6.95 -47.65
N ILE A 18 -4.63 7.12 -48.97
CA ILE A 18 -5.67 6.46 -49.77
C ILE A 18 -5.38 4.97 -49.88
N LYS A 19 -4.12 4.62 -50.19
CA LYS A 19 -3.68 3.23 -50.26
C LYS A 19 -3.98 2.49 -48.96
N GLN A 20 -3.64 3.07 -47.82
CA GLN A 20 -3.94 2.47 -46.52
C GLN A 20 -5.44 2.35 -46.24
N ALA A 21 -6.25 3.35 -46.63
CA ALA A 21 -7.69 3.30 -46.44
C ALA A 21 -8.33 2.16 -47.26
N ILE A 22 -7.89 1.97 -48.51
CA ILE A 22 -8.32 0.87 -49.37
C ILE A 22 -7.84 -0.47 -48.79
N LYS A 23 -6.55 -0.60 -48.44
CA LYS A 23 -6.00 -1.82 -47.82
C LYS A 23 -6.81 -2.24 -46.58
N LYS A 24 -7.20 -1.29 -45.73
CA LYS A 24 -8.04 -1.57 -44.54
C LYS A 24 -9.42 -2.13 -44.89
N ALA A 25 -10.06 -1.65 -45.95
CA ALA A 25 -11.35 -2.18 -46.39
C ALA A 25 -11.24 -3.63 -46.90
N PHE A 26 -10.15 -3.96 -47.59
CA PHE A 26 -9.83 -5.33 -48.02
C PHE A 26 -9.54 -6.25 -46.83
N ILE A 27 -8.67 -5.81 -45.90
CA ILE A 27 -8.36 -6.58 -44.68
C ILE A 27 -9.63 -6.86 -43.87
N ALA A 28 -10.51 -5.87 -43.73
CA ALA A 28 -11.76 -6.02 -42.97
C ALA A 28 -12.81 -6.91 -43.66
N THR A 29 -12.58 -7.32 -44.91
CA THR A 29 -13.36 -8.35 -45.62
C THR A 29 -12.60 -9.66 -45.80
N HIS A 30 -11.45 -9.81 -45.14
CA HIS A 30 -10.53 -10.96 -45.25
C HIS A 30 -9.95 -11.19 -46.64
N ASN A 31 -9.80 -10.12 -47.43
CA ASN A 31 -9.22 -10.14 -48.77
C ASN A 31 -7.91 -9.32 -48.83
N GLU A 32 -7.11 -9.57 -49.86
CA GLU A 32 -5.91 -8.79 -50.18
C GLU A 32 -6.06 -8.14 -51.56
N ILE A 33 -5.54 -6.91 -51.69
CA ILE A 33 -5.47 -6.20 -52.97
C ILE A 33 -4.06 -6.32 -53.54
N LYS A 34 -3.94 -6.67 -54.83
CA LYS A 34 -2.65 -6.63 -55.52
C LYS A 34 -2.16 -5.19 -55.62
N GLU A 35 -0.86 -4.97 -55.38
CA GLU A 35 -0.29 -3.62 -55.40
C GLU A 35 -0.51 -2.92 -56.75
N THR A 36 -0.45 -3.66 -57.87
CA THR A 36 -0.74 -3.15 -59.22
C THR A 36 -2.16 -2.59 -59.34
N THR A 37 -3.17 -3.29 -58.80
CA THR A 37 -4.57 -2.84 -58.85
C THR A 37 -4.82 -1.67 -57.90
N LEU A 38 -4.10 -1.63 -56.78
CA LEU A 38 -4.15 -0.50 -55.86
C LEU A 38 -3.57 0.78 -56.47
N GLU A 39 -2.46 0.66 -57.20
CA GLU A 39 -1.85 1.75 -57.97
C GLU A 39 -2.80 2.23 -59.07
N GLU A 40 -3.44 1.32 -59.82
CA GLU A 40 -4.44 1.65 -60.84
C GLU A 40 -5.62 2.47 -60.26
N ILE A 41 -6.13 2.09 -59.10
CA ILE A 41 -7.19 2.85 -58.40
C ILE A 41 -6.68 4.23 -57.98
N CYS A 42 -5.48 4.33 -57.41
CA CYS A 42 -4.92 5.61 -56.98
C CYS A 42 -4.66 6.55 -58.15
N ASP A 43 -4.15 6.03 -59.26
CA ASP A 43 -3.90 6.81 -60.48
C ASP A 43 -5.20 7.28 -61.14
N ALA A 44 -6.25 6.46 -61.12
CA ALA A 44 -7.59 6.87 -61.56
C ALA A 44 -8.12 8.05 -60.73
N ILE A 45 -7.93 8.02 -59.40
CA ILE A 45 -8.31 9.13 -58.50
C ILE A 45 -7.47 10.38 -58.81
N LYS A 46 -6.14 10.26 -58.90
CA LYS A 46 -5.24 11.39 -59.22
C LYS A 46 -5.59 12.05 -60.56
N LYS A 47 -5.94 11.24 -61.57
CA LYS A 47 -6.34 11.75 -62.89
C LYS A 47 -7.58 12.63 -62.77
N GLN A 48 -8.59 12.20 -62.03
CA GLN A 48 -9.78 13.01 -61.76
C GLN A 48 -9.48 14.22 -60.87
N MET A 49 -8.53 14.12 -59.94
CA MET A 49 -8.09 15.25 -59.12
C MET A 49 -7.48 16.38 -59.97
N SER A 50 -6.70 16.04 -60.99
CA SER A 50 -6.05 17.03 -61.86
C SER A 50 -7.02 17.92 -62.66
N GLN A 51 -8.31 17.56 -62.70
CA GLN A 51 -9.37 18.25 -63.43
C GLN A 51 -10.22 19.18 -62.55
N ARG A 52 -9.90 19.33 -61.26
CA ARG A 52 -10.62 20.21 -60.32
C ARG A 52 -9.70 21.24 -59.68
N GLU A 53 -10.24 22.44 -59.50
CA GLU A 53 -9.55 23.54 -58.79
C GLU A 53 -9.60 23.38 -57.26
N GLU A 54 -10.72 22.88 -56.70
CA GLU A 54 -10.87 22.66 -55.25
C GLU A 54 -11.24 21.19 -54.96
N ILE A 55 -10.47 20.56 -54.06
CA ILE A 55 -10.67 19.17 -53.65
C ILE A 55 -10.80 19.07 -52.14
N SER A 56 -11.93 18.52 -51.70
CA SER A 56 -12.17 18.21 -50.29
C SER A 56 -11.87 16.74 -49.98
N VAL A 57 -11.61 16.45 -48.70
CA VAL A 57 -11.45 15.08 -48.22
C VAL A 57 -12.69 14.21 -48.51
N GLU A 58 -13.90 14.78 -48.45
CA GLU A 58 -15.13 14.03 -48.75
C GLU A 58 -15.20 13.64 -50.23
N TRP A 59 -14.82 14.55 -51.14
CA TRP A 59 -14.78 14.23 -52.56
C TRP A 59 -13.79 13.09 -52.86
N ILE A 60 -12.62 13.08 -52.21
CA ILE A 60 -11.66 11.98 -52.34
C ILE A 60 -12.27 10.66 -51.86
N GLN A 61 -13.03 10.68 -50.76
CA GLN A 61 -13.71 9.48 -50.25
C GLN A 61 -14.77 8.97 -51.23
N ASP A 62 -15.57 9.87 -51.82
CA ASP A 62 -16.55 9.53 -52.86
C ASP A 62 -15.87 8.87 -54.07
N MET A 63 -14.70 9.39 -54.48
CA MET A 63 -13.93 8.79 -55.57
C MET A 63 -13.38 7.42 -55.21
N VAL A 64 -12.91 7.21 -53.98
CA VAL A 64 -12.48 5.87 -53.53
C VAL A 64 -13.65 4.88 -53.62
N GLU A 65 -14.85 5.27 -53.19
CA GLU A 65 -16.05 4.44 -53.29
C GLU A 65 -16.40 4.13 -54.74
N GLU A 66 -16.44 5.14 -55.61
CA GLU A 66 -16.70 4.95 -57.04
C GLU A 66 -15.68 4.03 -57.71
N GLN A 67 -14.39 4.21 -57.43
CA GLN A 67 -13.35 3.39 -58.03
C GLN A 67 -13.43 1.95 -57.51
N LEU A 68 -13.65 1.73 -56.21
CA LEU A 68 -13.87 0.37 -55.69
C LEU A 68 -15.06 -0.32 -56.38
N MET A 69 -16.16 0.41 -56.65
CA MET A 69 -17.29 -0.13 -57.40
C MET A 69 -16.97 -0.38 -58.88
N LYS A 70 -16.24 0.52 -59.56
CA LYS A 70 -15.84 0.39 -60.97
C LYS A 70 -14.94 -0.82 -61.21
N PHE A 71 -14.03 -1.08 -60.27
CA PHE A 71 -13.17 -2.27 -60.26
C PHE A 71 -13.88 -3.54 -59.72
N GLN A 72 -15.21 -3.50 -59.54
CA GLN A 72 -16.05 -4.62 -59.10
C GLN A 72 -15.77 -5.14 -57.68
N PHE A 73 -15.11 -4.36 -56.82
CA PHE A 73 -14.88 -4.67 -55.41
C PHE A 73 -16.08 -4.29 -54.54
N TYR A 74 -17.25 -4.88 -54.83
CA TYR A 74 -18.52 -4.48 -54.22
C TYR A 74 -18.58 -4.71 -52.70
N LYS A 75 -17.96 -5.78 -52.19
CA LYS A 75 -17.95 -6.10 -50.76
C LYS A 75 -17.08 -5.10 -49.99
N GLU A 76 -15.93 -4.77 -50.53
CA GLU A 76 -14.96 -3.83 -50.00
C GLU A 76 -15.51 -2.40 -50.07
N ALA A 77 -16.16 -2.03 -51.18
CA ALA A 77 -16.87 -0.77 -51.33
C ALA A 77 -17.97 -0.63 -50.27
N LYS A 78 -18.82 -1.65 -50.09
CA LYS A 78 -19.86 -1.65 -49.05
C LYS A 78 -19.26 -1.48 -47.64
N ASN A 79 -18.17 -2.20 -47.34
CA ASN A 79 -17.51 -2.09 -46.05
C ASN A 79 -16.88 -0.71 -45.84
N TYR A 80 -16.26 -0.14 -46.87
CA TYR A 80 -15.71 1.22 -46.87
C TYR A 80 -16.79 2.26 -46.59
N ILE A 81 -17.94 2.17 -47.28
CA ILE A 81 -19.10 3.07 -47.10
C ILE A 81 -19.65 2.97 -45.68
N LEU A 82 -19.88 1.75 -45.18
CA LEU A 82 -20.40 1.55 -43.82
C LEU A 82 -19.43 2.06 -42.76
N TYR A 83 -18.12 1.83 -42.93
CA TYR A 83 -17.09 2.36 -42.06
C TYR A 83 -17.04 3.90 -42.09
N ARG A 84 -17.10 4.51 -43.28
CA ARG A 84 -17.15 5.97 -43.46
C ARG A 84 -18.38 6.56 -42.80
N SER A 85 -19.56 5.98 -43.04
CA SER A 85 -20.84 6.38 -42.46
C SER A 85 -20.80 6.34 -40.94
N LYS A 86 -20.38 5.21 -40.34
CA LYS A 86 -20.22 5.07 -38.88
C LYS A 86 -19.23 6.09 -38.29
N ARG A 87 -18.15 6.40 -39.01
CA ARG A 87 -17.21 7.45 -38.61
C ARG A 87 -17.81 8.85 -38.70
N SER A 88 -18.66 9.14 -39.69
CA SER A 88 -19.40 10.39 -39.80
C SER A 88 -20.42 10.55 -38.67
N GLU A 89 -21.19 9.51 -38.37
CA GLU A 89 -22.13 9.49 -37.25
C GLU A 89 -21.42 9.71 -35.91
N ASN A 90 -20.32 9.00 -35.67
CA ASN A 90 -19.52 9.18 -34.45
C ASN A 90 -18.99 10.62 -34.32
N ARG A 91 -18.52 11.24 -35.40
CA ARG A 91 -18.07 12.65 -35.35
C ARG A 91 -19.20 13.60 -35.00
N LEU A 92 -20.38 13.40 -35.61
CA LEU A 92 -21.56 14.21 -35.32
C LEU A 92 -22.00 14.04 -33.86
N LEU A 93 -22.04 12.80 -33.37
CA LEU A 93 -22.34 12.47 -31.97
C LEU A 93 -21.40 13.20 -31.01
N LEU A 94 -20.08 13.13 -31.24
CA LEU A 94 -19.09 13.78 -30.37
C LEU A 94 -19.23 15.30 -30.40
N LYS A 95 -19.46 15.88 -31.59
CA LYS A 95 -19.64 17.33 -31.72
C LYS A 95 -20.86 17.79 -30.92
N GLN A 96 -22.00 17.12 -31.10
CA GLN A 96 -23.21 17.40 -30.32
C GLN A 96 -22.99 17.20 -28.82
N PHE A 97 -22.22 16.19 -28.43
CA PHE A 97 -21.96 15.93 -27.02
C PHE A 97 -21.12 17.05 -26.39
N CYS A 98 -20.09 17.54 -27.07
CA CYS A 98 -19.32 18.72 -26.64
C CYS A 98 -20.19 19.99 -26.57
N GLU A 99 -21.05 20.22 -27.56
CA GLU A 99 -22.00 21.34 -27.56
C GLU A 99 -22.95 21.27 -26.36
N GLU A 100 -23.48 20.08 -26.04
CA GLU A 100 -24.33 19.87 -24.87
C GLU A 100 -23.58 20.02 -23.54
N LEU A 101 -22.28 19.70 -23.49
CA LEU A 101 -21.45 19.87 -22.29
C LEU A 101 -20.94 21.31 -22.12
N LEU A 102 -21.14 22.18 -23.12
CA LEU A 102 -20.58 23.52 -23.18
C LEU A 102 -19.04 23.52 -23.10
N ASP A 103 -18.40 22.49 -23.68
CA ASP A 103 -16.96 22.28 -23.60
C ASP A 103 -16.39 21.58 -24.85
N GLU A 104 -15.73 22.37 -25.70
CA GLU A 104 -15.10 21.87 -26.93
C GLU A 104 -13.79 21.11 -26.68
N GLU A 105 -13.08 21.36 -25.58
CA GLU A 105 -11.79 20.73 -25.28
C GLU A 105 -11.95 19.22 -24.98
N LEU A 106 -13.14 18.80 -24.51
CA LEU A 106 -13.50 17.40 -24.30
C LEU A 106 -13.47 16.56 -25.59
N MET A 107 -13.52 17.18 -26.77
CA MET A 107 -13.45 16.48 -28.06
C MET A 107 -12.21 15.58 -28.16
N HIS A 108 -11.05 16.08 -27.71
CA HIS A 108 -9.81 15.32 -27.73
C HIS A 108 -9.87 14.10 -26.79
N ILE A 109 -10.41 14.27 -25.58
CA ILE A 109 -10.58 13.21 -24.59
C ILE A 109 -11.52 12.13 -25.13
N PHE A 110 -12.65 12.51 -25.74
CA PHE A 110 -13.57 11.56 -26.36
C PHE A 110 -12.93 10.77 -27.50
N GLN A 111 -12.13 11.42 -28.35
CA GLN A 111 -11.41 10.73 -29.43
C GLN A 111 -10.39 9.73 -28.89
N GLN A 112 -9.67 10.08 -27.81
CA GLN A 112 -8.76 9.16 -27.14
C GLN A 112 -9.50 8.00 -26.49
N ILE A 113 -10.61 8.24 -25.80
CA ILE A 113 -11.44 7.17 -25.21
C ILE A 113 -11.91 6.19 -26.28
N GLN A 114 -12.41 6.67 -27.43
CA GLN A 114 -12.82 5.80 -28.54
C GLN A 114 -11.67 4.95 -29.11
N LYS A 115 -10.43 5.47 -29.07
CA LYS A 115 -9.25 4.76 -29.54
C LYS A 115 -8.81 3.69 -28.53
N ASP A 116 -8.77 4.03 -27.25
CA ASP A 116 -8.22 3.18 -26.19
C ASP A 116 -9.23 2.13 -25.70
N PHE A 117 -10.53 2.42 -25.83
CA PHE A 117 -11.64 1.56 -25.43
C PHE A 117 -12.60 1.32 -26.60
N PRO A 118 -12.17 0.61 -27.66
CA PRO A 118 -12.98 0.41 -28.87
C PRO A 118 -14.14 -0.59 -28.70
N GLN A 119 -14.23 -1.29 -27.56
CA GLN A 119 -15.24 -2.32 -27.32
C GLN A 119 -16.64 -1.70 -27.19
N GLU A 120 -17.68 -2.45 -27.59
CA GLU A 120 -19.06 -1.95 -27.60
C GLU A 120 -19.55 -1.48 -26.21
N ALA A 121 -19.09 -2.15 -25.15
CA ALA A 121 -19.41 -1.81 -23.76
C ALA A 121 -18.95 -0.39 -23.34
N TYR A 122 -18.05 0.26 -24.09
CA TYR A 122 -17.48 1.57 -23.77
C TYR A 122 -17.85 2.65 -24.80
N GLN A 123 -18.89 2.42 -25.60
CA GLN A 123 -19.34 3.40 -26.58
C GLN A 123 -19.85 4.68 -25.91
N LEU A 124 -19.35 5.83 -26.40
CA LEU A 124 -19.74 7.15 -25.89
C LEU A 124 -21.21 7.51 -26.17
N SER A 125 -21.88 6.83 -27.10
CA SER A 125 -23.34 6.94 -27.30
C SER A 125 -24.11 6.50 -26.06
N MET A 126 -23.68 5.42 -25.40
CA MET A 126 -24.29 4.93 -24.16
C MET A 126 -24.04 5.91 -23.01
N LEU A 127 -22.82 6.45 -22.91
CA LEU A 127 -22.49 7.49 -21.93
C LEU A 127 -23.36 8.73 -22.13
N LYS A 128 -23.55 9.18 -23.38
CA LYS A 128 -24.40 10.32 -23.72
C LYS A 128 -25.86 10.10 -23.26
N GLN A 129 -26.42 8.93 -23.54
CA GLN A 129 -27.77 8.57 -23.09
C GLN A 129 -27.89 8.62 -21.56
N LYS A 130 -26.90 8.07 -20.85
CA LYS A 130 -26.90 8.10 -19.38
C LYS A 130 -26.68 9.51 -18.82
N PHE A 131 -25.84 10.31 -19.46
CA PHE A 131 -25.66 11.72 -19.11
C PHE A 131 -26.98 12.51 -19.23
N HIS A 132 -27.78 12.26 -20.27
CA HIS A 132 -29.09 12.89 -20.44
C HIS A 132 -30.08 12.60 -19.32
N THR A 133 -29.94 11.50 -18.57
CA THR A 133 -30.80 11.24 -17.40
C THR A 133 -30.51 12.16 -16.22
N PHE A 134 -29.35 12.83 -16.21
CA PHE A 134 -28.96 13.78 -15.16
C PHE A 134 -29.04 15.24 -15.59
N LEU A 135 -29.09 15.50 -16.90
CA LEU A 135 -29.06 16.84 -17.45
C LEU A 135 -30.31 17.63 -17.07
N LYS A 136 -30.11 18.84 -16.53
CA LYS A 136 -31.18 19.82 -16.31
C LYS A 136 -30.93 21.06 -17.18
N PRO A 137 -31.98 21.81 -17.59
CA PRO A 137 -31.87 22.91 -18.54
C PRO A 137 -30.95 24.06 -18.09
N ASP A 138 -30.89 24.29 -16.79
CA ASP A 138 -30.23 25.41 -16.10
C ASP A 138 -28.81 25.11 -15.63
N MET A 139 -28.26 23.93 -15.96
CA MET A 139 -26.92 23.56 -15.54
C MET A 139 -25.83 24.33 -16.28
N GLU A 140 -24.88 24.86 -15.51
CA GLU A 140 -23.65 25.47 -15.99
C GLU A 140 -22.62 24.41 -16.43
N ARG A 141 -21.56 24.83 -17.15
CA ARG A 141 -20.52 23.93 -17.68
C ARG A 141 -19.98 22.95 -16.63
N ASP A 142 -19.60 23.46 -15.46
CA ASP A 142 -18.95 22.65 -14.41
C ASP A 142 -19.92 21.62 -13.81
N GLU A 143 -21.21 21.98 -13.70
CA GLU A 143 -22.26 21.05 -13.25
C GLU A 143 -22.51 19.95 -14.28
N ARG A 144 -22.50 20.30 -15.57
CA ARG A 144 -22.61 19.31 -16.67
C ARG A 144 -21.42 18.36 -16.67
N LEU A 145 -20.20 18.85 -16.46
CA LEU A 145 -19.01 18.01 -16.34
C LEU A 145 -19.11 17.07 -15.12
N ALA A 146 -19.60 17.56 -13.99
CA ALA A 146 -19.85 16.71 -12.82
C ALA A 146 -20.90 15.61 -13.10
N MET A 147 -21.95 15.93 -13.86
CA MET A 147 -22.95 14.93 -14.29
C MET A 147 -22.38 13.93 -15.30
N LEU A 148 -21.46 14.34 -16.18
CA LEU A 148 -20.74 13.43 -17.07
C LEU A 148 -19.89 12.44 -16.28
N ILE A 149 -19.13 12.94 -15.30
CA ILE A 149 -18.33 12.10 -14.40
C ILE A 149 -19.25 11.12 -13.67
N LYS A 150 -20.35 11.61 -13.07
CA LYS A 150 -21.33 10.74 -12.41
C LYS A 150 -21.90 9.67 -13.35
N ALA A 151 -22.29 10.03 -14.57
CA ALA A 151 -22.79 9.08 -15.56
C ALA A 151 -21.75 8.01 -15.91
N SER A 152 -20.48 8.38 -16.01
CA SER A 152 -19.39 7.43 -16.27
C SER A 152 -19.15 6.49 -15.07
N VAL A 153 -19.18 7.00 -13.83
CA VAL A 153 -19.03 6.19 -12.61
C VAL A 153 -20.17 5.20 -12.47
N GLU A 154 -21.40 5.64 -12.69
CA GLU A 154 -22.56 4.74 -12.64
C GLU A 154 -22.61 3.74 -13.82
N SER A 155 -21.74 3.90 -14.84
CA SER A 155 -21.60 2.92 -15.93
C SER A 155 -20.64 1.78 -15.59
N ILE A 156 -19.92 1.86 -14.47
CA ILE A 156 -19.02 0.80 -14.01
C ILE A 156 -19.84 -0.44 -13.63
N SER A 157 -19.52 -1.57 -14.26
CA SER A 157 -20.12 -2.88 -13.95
C SER A 157 -19.07 -3.99 -14.05
N LYS A 158 -19.47 -5.23 -13.73
CA LYS A 158 -18.62 -6.42 -13.90
C LYS A 158 -18.26 -6.66 -15.38
N GLU A 159 -19.19 -6.34 -16.28
CA GLU A 159 -19.09 -6.52 -17.74
C GLU A 159 -18.34 -5.36 -18.40
N ALA A 160 -18.42 -4.15 -17.83
CA ALA A 160 -17.80 -2.95 -18.33
C ALA A 160 -16.89 -2.24 -17.29
N PRO A 161 -15.89 -2.94 -16.71
CA PRO A 161 -15.09 -2.40 -15.60
C PRO A 161 -14.21 -1.22 -16.01
N LYS A 162 -13.81 -1.10 -17.29
CA LYS A 162 -12.94 -0.01 -17.75
C LYS A 162 -13.61 1.37 -17.75
N TRP A 163 -14.91 1.47 -17.49
CA TRP A 163 -15.55 2.73 -17.15
C TRP A 163 -14.88 3.42 -15.96
N GLU A 164 -14.23 2.66 -15.07
CA GLU A 164 -13.50 3.24 -13.93
C GLU A 164 -12.30 4.09 -14.40
N HIS A 165 -11.60 3.69 -15.46
CA HIS A 165 -10.52 4.47 -16.06
C HIS A 165 -11.06 5.63 -16.91
N ILE A 166 -12.17 5.43 -17.62
CA ILE A 166 -12.80 6.49 -18.41
C ILE A 166 -13.30 7.62 -17.50
N ALA A 167 -13.94 7.28 -16.38
CA ALA A 167 -14.36 8.23 -15.35
C ALA A 167 -13.16 8.98 -14.75
N ALA A 168 -12.03 8.30 -14.54
CA ALA A 168 -10.79 8.92 -14.08
C ALA A 168 -10.28 10.01 -15.04
N ARG A 169 -10.38 9.79 -16.37
CA ARG A 169 -9.97 10.79 -17.37
C ARG A 169 -10.78 12.07 -17.28
N PHE A 170 -12.10 11.97 -17.09
CA PHE A 170 -12.94 13.16 -16.91
C PHE A 170 -12.66 13.87 -15.58
N LEU A 171 -12.42 13.11 -14.50
CA LEU A 171 -12.03 13.68 -13.21
C LEU A 171 -10.66 14.37 -13.28
N SER A 172 -9.67 13.77 -13.95
CA SER A 172 -8.36 14.38 -14.17
C SER A 172 -8.51 15.67 -14.98
N TYR A 173 -9.28 15.65 -16.07
CA TYR A 173 -9.54 16.85 -16.86
C TYR A 173 -10.16 17.97 -16.03
N GLN A 174 -11.19 17.68 -15.22
CA GLN A 174 -11.79 18.66 -14.31
C GLN A 174 -10.75 19.22 -13.33
N LEU A 175 -9.97 18.35 -12.70
CA LEU A 175 -8.93 18.73 -11.74
C LEU A 175 -7.90 19.68 -12.36
N HIS A 176 -7.43 19.38 -13.58
CA HIS A 176 -6.46 20.22 -14.31
C HIS A 176 -7.07 21.57 -14.71
N GLN A 177 -8.32 21.62 -15.15
CA GLN A 177 -9.03 22.87 -15.44
C GLN A 177 -9.13 23.76 -14.19
N ASP A 178 -9.57 23.19 -13.07
CA ASP A 178 -9.73 23.91 -11.80
C ASP A 178 -8.39 24.49 -11.31
N ILE A 179 -7.33 23.69 -11.36
CA ILE A 179 -5.99 24.12 -10.98
C ILE A 179 -5.47 25.19 -11.94
N SER A 180 -5.62 25.03 -13.25
CA SER A 180 -5.18 25.99 -14.26
C SER A 180 -5.88 27.34 -14.13
N ALA A 181 -7.20 27.34 -13.96
CA ALA A 181 -7.99 28.56 -13.71
C ALA A 181 -7.51 29.27 -12.44
N ARG A 182 -7.20 28.50 -11.38
CA ARG A 182 -6.66 29.04 -10.13
C ARG A 182 -5.25 29.61 -10.27
N MET A 183 -4.37 28.94 -11.01
CA MET A 183 -3.02 29.45 -11.29
C MET A 183 -3.07 30.76 -12.06
N LYS A 184 -3.94 30.88 -13.07
CA LYS A 184 -4.18 32.13 -13.80
C LYS A 184 -4.66 33.24 -12.87
N ARG A 185 -5.64 32.97 -12.00
CA ARG A 185 -6.16 33.94 -11.01
C ARG A 185 -5.08 34.43 -10.05
N LEU A 186 -4.14 33.57 -9.67
CA LEU A 186 -3.04 33.89 -8.76
C LEU A 186 -1.78 34.42 -9.47
N SER A 187 -1.82 34.57 -10.81
CA SER A 187 -0.67 34.98 -11.63
C SER A 187 0.57 34.08 -11.46
N ILE A 188 0.34 32.78 -11.26
CA ILE A 188 1.38 31.74 -11.15
C ILE A 188 1.57 31.11 -12.54
N ASN A 189 2.77 31.22 -13.10
CA ASN A 189 3.03 30.84 -14.50
C ASN A 189 3.93 29.61 -14.67
N SER A 190 4.59 29.17 -13.60
CA SER A 190 5.49 28.01 -13.64
C SER A 190 5.37 27.16 -12.38
N PHE A 191 5.88 25.92 -12.45
CA PHE A 191 5.98 25.06 -11.28
C PHE A 191 6.88 25.66 -10.19
N TYR A 192 7.95 26.36 -10.58
CA TYR A 192 8.80 27.09 -9.63
C TYR A 192 8.03 28.19 -8.91
N ASP A 193 7.29 29.04 -9.64
CA ASP A 193 6.47 30.11 -9.04
C ASP A 193 5.42 29.53 -8.09
N LYS A 194 4.84 28.39 -8.44
CA LYS A 194 3.88 27.66 -7.60
C LYS A 194 4.53 27.22 -6.28
N ILE A 195 5.71 26.60 -6.32
CA ILE A 195 6.44 26.19 -5.10
C ILE A 195 6.75 27.43 -4.26
N VAL A 196 7.28 28.51 -4.84
CA VAL A 196 7.56 29.77 -4.13
C VAL A 196 6.31 30.31 -3.43
N TYR A 197 5.18 30.37 -4.16
CA TYR A 197 3.91 30.81 -3.60
C TYR A 197 3.47 29.93 -2.41
N LEU A 198 3.46 28.60 -2.59
CA LEU A 198 3.01 27.67 -1.55
C LEU A 198 3.95 27.63 -0.34
N THR A 199 5.26 27.84 -0.53
CA THR A 199 6.23 28.00 0.56
C THR A 199 5.94 29.27 1.38
N ASN A 200 5.64 30.38 0.71
CA ASN A 200 5.27 31.63 1.39
C ASN A 200 3.98 31.48 2.21
N GLN A 201 3.03 30.67 1.74
CA GLN A 201 1.78 30.34 2.45
C GLN A 201 1.94 29.28 3.55
N LYS A 202 3.17 28.77 3.80
CA LYS A 202 3.46 27.69 4.75
C LYS A 202 2.69 26.40 4.46
N ILE A 203 2.45 26.11 3.17
CA ILE A 203 1.83 24.87 2.69
C ILE A 203 2.88 23.92 2.11
N TYR A 204 3.94 24.47 1.50
CA TYR A 204 5.09 23.73 0.98
C TYR A 204 6.32 23.92 1.88
N GLY A 205 7.14 22.89 2.01
CA GLY A 205 8.38 22.94 2.78
C GLY A 205 9.41 23.90 2.17
N ASP A 206 9.94 24.81 2.97
CA ASP A 206 10.98 25.76 2.54
C ASP A 206 12.32 25.08 2.22
N TYR A 207 12.56 23.89 2.79
CA TYR A 207 13.71 23.05 2.51
C TYR A 207 13.82 22.63 1.04
N ILE A 208 12.72 22.60 0.27
CA ILE A 208 12.77 22.26 -1.16
C ILE A 208 13.45 23.37 -1.96
N LEU A 209 13.06 24.63 -1.73
CA LEU A 209 13.70 25.78 -2.38
C LEU A 209 15.14 26.04 -1.87
N LYS A 210 15.49 25.51 -0.70
CA LYS A 210 16.88 25.53 -0.20
C LYS A 210 17.74 24.44 -0.86
N ALA A 211 17.14 23.32 -1.26
CA ALA A 211 17.84 22.20 -1.87
C ALA A 211 17.97 22.37 -3.39
N TYR A 212 16.95 22.92 -4.07
CA TYR A 212 16.91 23.03 -5.53
C TYR A 212 16.88 24.49 -5.98
N ASP A 213 17.72 24.81 -6.97
CA ASP A 213 17.65 26.10 -7.65
C ASP A 213 16.53 26.13 -8.71
N ALA A 214 16.21 27.33 -9.21
CA ALA A 214 15.15 27.52 -10.19
C ALA A 214 15.41 26.72 -11.49
N LYS A 215 16.67 26.59 -11.91
CA LYS A 215 17.05 25.83 -13.11
C LYS A 215 16.72 24.35 -12.95
N SER A 216 17.06 23.76 -11.82
CA SER A 216 16.77 22.36 -11.49
C SER A 216 15.27 22.11 -11.44
N ILE A 217 14.50 23.02 -10.83
CA ILE A 217 13.03 22.90 -10.77
C ILE A 217 12.42 23.01 -12.17
N HIS A 218 12.91 23.90 -13.03
CA HIS A 218 12.46 23.96 -14.42
C HIS A 218 12.80 22.69 -15.22
N GLU A 219 13.98 22.12 -15.02
CA GLU A 219 14.36 20.85 -15.65
C GLU A 219 13.42 19.70 -15.21
N LEU A 220 13.12 19.62 -13.91
CA LEU A 220 12.18 18.63 -13.37
C LEU A 220 10.75 18.89 -13.84
N SER A 221 10.33 20.15 -13.91
CA SER A 221 9.02 20.54 -14.45
C SER A 221 8.86 20.12 -15.91
N ALA A 222 9.92 20.20 -16.72
CA ALA A 222 9.91 19.75 -18.11
C ALA A 222 9.89 18.21 -18.25
N TYR A 223 10.20 17.48 -17.18
CA TYR A 223 10.17 16.02 -17.12
C TYR A 223 8.81 15.46 -16.68
N LEU A 224 7.89 16.31 -16.21
CA LEU A 224 6.53 15.89 -15.84
C LEU A 224 5.78 15.34 -17.07
N ASP A 225 5.02 14.28 -16.85
CA ASP A 225 4.24 13.60 -17.86
C ASP A 225 2.78 13.42 -17.41
N ASP A 226 1.93 14.39 -17.75
CA ASP A 226 0.51 14.39 -17.41
C ASP A 226 -0.26 13.22 -18.05
N THR A 227 0.30 12.56 -19.08
CA THR A 227 -0.36 11.39 -19.67
C THR A 227 -0.39 10.19 -18.71
N ARG A 228 0.44 10.20 -17.67
CA ARG A 228 0.44 9.18 -16.60
C ARG A 228 -0.79 9.28 -15.71
N ASP A 229 -1.55 10.38 -15.73
CA ASP A 229 -2.84 10.46 -15.07
C ASP A 229 -3.85 9.43 -15.63
N HIS A 230 -3.64 8.97 -16.87
CA HIS A 230 -4.46 7.91 -17.49
C HIS A 230 -4.31 6.53 -16.82
N LEU A 231 -3.28 6.33 -15.99
CA LEU A 231 -3.07 5.09 -15.24
C LEU A 231 -4.04 4.97 -14.06
N PHE A 232 -4.59 6.08 -13.57
CA PHE A 232 -5.49 6.04 -12.42
C PHE A 232 -6.83 5.39 -12.75
N THR A 233 -7.38 4.73 -11.74
CA THR A 233 -8.82 4.44 -11.64
C THR A 233 -9.53 5.65 -11.02
N TYR A 234 -10.84 5.79 -11.24
CA TYR A 234 -11.63 6.86 -10.63
C TYR A 234 -11.50 6.85 -9.11
N SER A 235 -11.61 5.67 -8.49
CA SER A 235 -11.44 5.49 -7.05
C SER A 235 -10.06 5.94 -6.56
N GLY A 236 -9.01 5.63 -7.33
CA GLY A 236 -7.63 6.02 -7.04
C GLY A 236 -7.43 7.53 -7.09
N LEU A 237 -7.89 8.16 -8.17
CA LEU A 237 -7.75 9.60 -8.37
C LEU A 237 -8.62 10.41 -7.40
N ASP A 238 -9.84 9.97 -7.12
CA ASP A 238 -10.73 10.61 -6.12
C ASP A 238 -10.14 10.56 -4.70
N LEU A 239 -9.55 9.41 -4.33
CA LEU A 239 -8.87 9.27 -3.05
C LEU A 239 -7.62 10.17 -2.98
N LEU A 240 -6.83 10.19 -4.06
CA LEU A 240 -5.63 10.99 -4.19
C LEU A 240 -5.95 12.48 -4.09
N SER A 241 -6.96 12.96 -4.80
CA SER A 241 -7.37 14.37 -4.81
C SER A 241 -7.86 14.84 -3.44
N LYS A 242 -8.65 14.01 -2.73
CA LYS A 242 -9.24 14.38 -1.44
C LYS A 242 -8.29 14.31 -0.27
N ARG A 243 -7.25 13.48 -0.31
CA ARG A 243 -6.39 13.19 0.87
C ARG A 243 -4.93 13.49 0.69
N TYR A 244 -4.42 13.49 -0.54
CA TYR A 244 -2.98 13.55 -0.79
C TYR A 244 -2.57 14.86 -1.42
N LEU A 245 -3.37 15.42 -2.34
CA LEU A 245 -3.03 16.69 -2.97
C LEU A 245 -3.00 17.85 -1.96
N LEU A 246 -2.09 18.80 -2.18
CA LEU A 246 -2.01 20.04 -1.41
C LEU A 246 -3.23 20.91 -1.69
N CYS A 247 -3.80 21.43 -0.62
CA CYS A 247 -4.86 22.42 -0.67
C CYS A 247 -4.40 23.74 -0.06
N SER A 248 -5.03 24.83 -0.50
CA SER A 248 -4.97 26.12 0.18
C SER A 248 -5.63 26.05 1.56
N HIS A 249 -5.47 27.10 2.36
CA HIS A 249 -6.18 27.25 3.64
C HIS A 249 -7.71 27.32 3.47
N GLN A 250 -8.20 27.56 2.25
CA GLN A 250 -9.62 27.54 1.88
C GLN A 250 -10.06 26.17 1.32
N HIS A 251 -9.24 25.12 1.46
CA HIS A 251 -9.48 23.77 0.95
C HIS A 251 -9.57 23.67 -0.59
N GLU A 252 -9.02 24.64 -1.31
CA GLU A 252 -8.93 24.56 -2.77
C GLU A 252 -7.68 23.76 -3.18
N ILE A 253 -7.80 22.80 -4.10
CA ILE A 253 -6.66 22.00 -4.57
C ILE A 253 -5.69 22.87 -5.39
N MET A 254 -4.39 22.74 -5.11
CA MET A 254 -3.32 23.61 -5.63
C MET A 254 -2.28 22.90 -6.51
N GLU A 255 -2.25 21.58 -6.50
CA GLU A 255 -1.24 20.78 -7.24
C GLU A 255 -1.89 19.65 -8.03
N THR A 256 -1.28 19.27 -9.15
CA THR A 256 -1.69 18.11 -9.96
C THR A 256 -1.11 16.81 -9.38
N PRO A 257 -1.61 15.62 -9.80
CA PRO A 257 -1.01 14.35 -9.39
C PRO A 257 0.47 14.23 -9.76
N GLN A 258 0.87 14.71 -10.95
CA GLN A 258 2.27 14.68 -11.39
C GLN A 258 3.16 15.63 -10.58
N GLU A 259 2.66 16.82 -10.26
CA GLU A 259 3.36 17.76 -9.37
C GLU A 259 3.53 17.20 -7.95
N MET A 260 2.51 16.48 -7.45
CA MET A 260 2.59 15.78 -6.18
C MET A 260 3.72 14.74 -6.19
N PHE A 261 3.77 13.86 -7.20
CA PHE A 261 4.81 12.84 -7.31
C PHE A 261 6.21 13.46 -7.45
N MET A 262 6.35 14.51 -8.25
CA MET A 262 7.63 15.21 -8.40
C MET A 262 8.05 15.89 -7.10
N GLY A 263 7.13 16.52 -6.38
CA GLY A 263 7.41 17.11 -5.07
C GLY A 263 7.89 16.08 -4.03
N ILE A 264 7.29 14.89 -4.02
CA ILE A 264 7.74 13.76 -3.19
C ILE A 264 9.14 13.30 -3.63
N ALA A 265 9.35 13.11 -4.93
CA ALA A 265 10.62 12.67 -5.48
C ALA A 265 11.77 13.66 -5.20
N MET A 266 11.51 14.96 -5.37
CA MET A 266 12.43 16.04 -5.01
C MET A 266 12.82 15.97 -3.53
N HIS A 267 11.84 15.80 -2.64
CA HIS A 267 12.13 15.66 -1.20
C HIS A 267 13.04 14.46 -0.93
N LEU A 268 12.69 13.28 -1.46
CA LEU A 268 13.45 12.04 -1.25
C LEU A 268 14.87 12.12 -1.83
N ALA A 269 15.10 12.93 -2.87
CA ALA A 269 16.41 13.11 -3.50
C ALA A 269 17.25 14.25 -2.90
N MET A 270 16.74 15.04 -1.95
CA MET A 270 17.42 16.24 -1.42
C MET A 270 18.84 15.99 -0.90
N LYS A 271 19.11 14.80 -0.35
CA LYS A 271 20.42 14.43 0.23
C LYS A 271 21.30 13.64 -0.74
N GLU A 272 20.88 13.52 -2.00
CA GLU A 272 21.66 12.86 -3.03
C GLU A 272 22.69 13.80 -3.65
N GLN A 273 23.80 13.24 -4.16
CA GLN A 273 24.83 14.02 -4.84
C GLN A 273 24.30 14.62 -6.16
N ASP A 274 23.58 13.83 -6.95
CA ASP A 274 22.86 14.28 -8.14
C ASP A 274 21.35 14.28 -7.86
N GLN A 275 20.88 15.34 -7.21
CA GLN A 275 19.50 15.48 -6.76
C GLN A 275 18.50 15.39 -7.92
N VAL A 276 18.83 15.98 -9.09
CA VAL A 276 17.94 16.02 -10.26
C VAL A 276 17.83 14.63 -10.88
N TYR A 277 18.93 13.91 -11.05
CA TYR A 277 18.91 12.53 -11.54
C TYR A 277 18.05 11.63 -10.66
N TRP A 278 18.28 11.66 -9.34
CA TRP A 278 17.53 10.81 -8.40
C TRP A 278 16.06 11.23 -8.28
N ALA A 279 15.74 12.53 -8.34
CA ALA A 279 14.36 12.98 -8.39
C ALA A 279 13.64 12.43 -9.64
N LYS A 280 14.31 12.35 -10.80
CA LYS A 280 13.72 11.70 -12.01
C LYS A 280 13.48 10.21 -11.79
N GLN A 281 14.44 9.48 -11.21
CA GLN A 281 14.27 8.04 -10.93
C GLN A 281 13.11 7.77 -9.96
N PHE A 282 13.01 8.56 -8.89
CA PHE A 282 11.93 8.43 -7.91
C PHE A 282 10.58 8.88 -8.49
N TYR A 283 10.56 9.94 -9.30
CA TYR A 283 9.36 10.36 -10.00
C TYR A 283 8.84 9.27 -10.93
N ASP A 284 9.71 8.62 -11.71
CA ASP A 284 9.31 7.58 -12.65
C ASP A 284 8.65 6.39 -11.95
N MET A 285 9.26 5.83 -10.90
CA MET A 285 8.68 4.68 -10.19
C MET A 285 7.35 5.03 -9.49
N LEU A 286 7.18 6.27 -9.01
CA LEU A 286 5.96 6.70 -8.32
C LEU A 286 4.83 7.04 -9.30
N SER A 287 5.11 7.84 -10.33
CA SER A 287 4.11 8.29 -11.29
C SER A 287 3.65 7.22 -12.27
N LYS A 288 4.48 6.19 -12.52
CA LYS A 288 4.07 4.97 -13.23
C LYS A 288 3.28 3.99 -12.33
N LEU A 289 3.09 4.33 -11.05
CA LEU A 289 2.41 3.51 -10.05
C LEU A 289 3.05 2.13 -9.83
N GLU A 290 4.34 2.00 -10.14
CA GLU A 290 5.16 0.79 -9.95
C GLU A 290 5.56 0.62 -8.49
N VAL A 291 5.72 1.74 -7.78
CA VAL A 291 6.02 1.80 -6.35
C VAL A 291 5.08 2.80 -5.69
N THR A 292 4.66 2.49 -4.47
CA THR A 292 4.02 3.48 -3.59
C THR A 292 4.82 3.63 -2.31
N MET A 293 5.10 4.87 -1.90
CA MET A 293 5.59 5.13 -0.55
C MET A 293 4.45 4.98 0.45
N ALA A 294 4.77 4.83 1.73
CA ALA A 294 3.77 4.86 2.78
C ALA A 294 2.92 6.14 2.72
N THR A 295 1.65 6.02 3.14
CA THR A 295 0.71 7.15 3.29
C THR A 295 1.36 8.42 3.88
N PRO A 296 2.04 8.39 5.04
CA PRO A 296 2.72 9.58 5.58
C PRO A 296 3.73 10.22 4.62
N THR A 297 4.56 9.42 3.93
CA THR A 297 5.51 9.96 2.96
C THR A 297 4.77 10.60 1.78
N MET A 298 3.78 9.90 1.21
CA MET A 298 2.95 10.42 0.12
C MET A 298 2.22 11.72 0.48
N SER A 299 1.72 11.83 1.70
CA SER A 299 0.95 12.99 2.17
C SER A 299 1.81 14.16 2.65
N ASN A 300 3.01 13.91 3.19
CA ASN A 300 3.75 14.90 3.97
C ASN A 300 5.13 15.29 3.42
N ALA A 301 5.72 14.52 2.50
CA ALA A 301 7.10 14.74 2.04
C ALA A 301 7.40 16.16 1.54
N ARG A 302 6.43 16.85 0.97
CA ARG A 302 6.60 18.22 0.45
C ARG A 302 6.01 19.32 1.34
N LYS A 303 5.42 18.95 2.49
CA LYS A 303 4.81 19.89 3.45
C LYS A 303 5.83 20.36 4.49
N PRO A 304 5.63 21.52 5.16
CA PRO A 304 6.56 21.99 6.20
C PRO A 304 6.78 20.97 7.32
N PHE A 305 5.69 20.38 7.84
CA PHE A 305 5.75 19.29 8.82
C PHE A 305 5.77 17.94 8.09
N HIS A 306 6.97 17.40 7.91
CA HIS A 306 7.23 16.22 7.08
C HIS A 306 7.52 14.97 7.93
N GLN A 307 6.55 14.55 8.73
CA GLN A 307 6.60 13.21 9.33
C GLN A 307 6.28 12.17 8.24
N LEU A 308 7.30 11.43 7.82
CA LEU A 308 7.31 10.45 6.74
C LEU A 308 6.97 9.03 7.21
N SER A 309 7.01 8.79 8.52
CA SER A 309 6.80 7.47 9.14
C SER A 309 5.65 7.52 10.15
N SER A 310 4.75 6.54 10.10
CA SER A 310 3.52 6.53 10.93
C SER A 310 3.46 5.44 11.98
N CYS A 311 4.28 4.39 11.92
CA CYS A 311 4.16 3.26 12.86
C CYS A 311 5.35 3.22 13.81
N PHE A 312 5.06 3.04 15.09
CA PHE A 312 6.05 3.00 16.17
C PHE A 312 5.83 1.79 17.08
N ILE A 313 6.87 1.38 17.82
CA ILE A 313 6.76 0.30 18.79
C ILE A 313 7.55 0.63 20.06
N ASP A 314 6.94 0.39 21.23
CA ASP A 314 7.52 0.65 22.55
C ASP A 314 7.45 -0.57 23.47
N THR A 315 8.42 -0.66 24.38
CA THR A 315 8.47 -1.66 25.45
C THR A 315 8.16 -0.99 26.77
N VAL A 316 7.03 -1.31 27.37
CA VAL A 316 6.61 -0.72 28.64
C VAL A 316 7.23 -1.48 29.80
N ASP A 317 8.04 -0.79 30.59
CA ASP A 317 8.72 -1.34 31.76
C ASP A 317 7.89 -1.23 33.04
N ASP A 318 8.15 -2.11 34.02
CA ASP A 318 7.33 -2.28 35.24
C ASP A 318 7.63 -1.24 36.33
N THR A 319 7.59 0.05 35.94
CA THR A 319 7.67 1.18 36.86
C THR A 319 6.65 2.25 36.49
N LEU A 320 6.14 2.97 37.51
CA LEU A 320 5.15 4.03 37.29
C LEU A 320 5.67 5.11 36.32
N LYS A 321 6.94 5.50 36.46
CA LYS A 321 7.57 6.53 35.61
C LYS A 321 7.62 6.07 34.15
N ASN A 322 8.00 4.81 33.89
CA ASN A 322 8.04 4.27 32.53
C ASN A 322 6.64 4.09 31.92
N ILE A 323 5.67 3.58 32.68
CA ILE A 323 4.29 3.42 32.19
C ILE A 323 3.72 4.77 31.70
N TYR A 324 3.82 5.82 32.53
CA TYR A 324 3.34 7.15 32.12
C TYR A 324 4.17 7.75 30.99
N LYS A 325 5.48 7.48 30.94
CA LYS A 325 6.31 7.96 29.83
C LYS A 325 5.93 7.30 28.50
N SER A 326 5.61 6.01 28.50
CA SER A 326 5.10 5.31 27.31
C SER A 326 3.73 5.85 26.86
N ILE A 327 2.86 6.22 27.81
CA ILE A 327 1.57 6.88 27.49
C ILE A 327 1.80 8.28 26.89
N ASP A 328 2.71 9.08 27.45
CA ASP A 328 3.12 10.37 26.87
C ASP A 328 3.69 10.20 25.46
N ASN A 329 4.58 9.22 25.27
CA ASN A 329 5.12 8.90 23.94
C ASN A 329 3.99 8.53 22.95
N PHE A 330 3.02 7.74 23.38
CA PHE A 330 1.86 7.38 22.57
C PHE A 330 1.01 8.60 22.20
N ALA A 331 0.79 9.53 23.14
CA ALA A 331 0.08 10.77 22.86
C ALA A 331 0.83 11.62 21.81
N GLN A 332 2.15 11.78 21.93
CA GLN A 332 2.94 12.53 20.93
C GLN A 332 2.92 11.86 19.56
N VAL A 333 2.99 10.53 19.50
CA VAL A 333 2.89 9.78 18.23
C VAL A 333 1.49 9.95 17.61
N SER A 334 0.44 9.82 18.41
CA SER A 334 -0.95 9.91 17.96
C SER A 334 -1.32 11.30 17.48
N LYS A 335 -0.76 12.37 18.08
CA LYS A 335 -0.92 13.77 17.66
C LYS A 335 -0.63 13.98 16.16
N TYR A 336 0.28 13.21 15.60
CA TYR A 336 0.66 13.27 14.19
C TYR A 336 0.05 12.15 13.35
N GLY A 337 -0.97 11.46 13.85
CA GLY A 337 -1.66 10.36 13.17
C GLY A 337 -0.85 9.07 13.11
N GLY A 338 0.11 8.89 14.02
CA GLY A 338 0.88 7.65 14.13
C GLY A 338 0.14 6.55 14.88
N GLY A 339 0.32 5.31 14.46
CA GLY A 339 -0.12 4.11 15.18
C GLY A 339 1.01 3.48 15.99
N MET A 340 0.68 2.78 17.07
CA MET A 340 1.68 2.25 18.00
C MET A 340 1.45 0.78 18.35
N GLY A 341 2.50 -0.02 18.38
CA GLY A 341 2.53 -1.29 19.10
C GLY A 341 3.14 -1.08 20.48
N MET A 342 2.53 -1.62 21.54
CA MET A 342 3.05 -1.49 22.90
C MET A 342 3.16 -2.86 23.54
N TYR A 343 4.36 -3.23 23.99
CA TYR A 343 4.58 -4.46 24.72
C TYR A 343 4.36 -4.25 26.22
N PHE A 344 3.38 -4.95 26.79
CA PHE A 344 3.01 -4.88 28.21
C PHE A 344 3.44 -6.13 29.00
N GLY A 345 4.14 -7.08 28.38
CA GLY A 345 4.50 -8.34 29.02
C GLY A 345 5.50 -8.23 30.19
N LYS A 346 6.15 -7.07 30.39
CA LYS A 346 6.98 -6.81 31.58
C LYS A 346 6.17 -6.38 32.80
N ILE A 347 4.98 -5.82 32.61
CA ILE A 347 4.17 -5.23 33.68
C ILE A 347 3.67 -6.31 34.63
N ARG A 348 3.80 -6.08 35.93
CA ARG A 348 3.34 -7.04 36.95
C ARG A 348 1.84 -7.30 36.86
N ALA A 349 1.47 -8.56 37.09
CA ALA A 349 0.09 -9.03 37.02
C ALA A 349 -0.74 -8.66 38.25
N ASN A 350 -2.06 -8.79 38.14
CA ASN A 350 -2.98 -8.53 39.23
C ASN A 350 -2.69 -9.42 40.45
N GLY A 351 -2.74 -8.81 41.64
CA GLY A 351 -2.50 -9.49 42.92
C GLY A 351 -1.03 -9.68 43.30
N SER A 352 -0.06 -9.24 42.50
CA SER A 352 1.36 -9.22 42.91
C SER A 352 1.63 -8.14 43.97
N ASP A 353 2.84 -8.13 44.53
CA ASP A 353 3.22 -7.13 45.53
C ASP A 353 3.56 -5.74 44.93
N ILE A 354 3.37 -4.70 45.73
CA ILE A 354 3.92 -3.36 45.50
C ILE A 354 4.67 -2.96 46.77
N ARG A 355 5.97 -2.67 46.66
CA ARG A 355 6.83 -2.35 47.82
C ARG A 355 6.75 -3.40 48.94
N GLY A 356 6.58 -4.69 48.59
CA GLY A 356 6.44 -5.79 49.53
C GLY A 356 5.03 -6.02 50.08
N PHE A 357 4.05 -5.18 49.78
CA PHE A 357 2.65 -5.40 50.16
C PHE A 357 1.96 -6.33 49.15
N GLU A 358 1.75 -7.58 49.53
CA GLU A 358 1.09 -8.60 48.70
C GLU A 358 -0.35 -8.21 48.33
N GLY A 359 -0.81 -8.60 47.14
CA GLY A 359 -2.17 -8.33 46.67
C GLY A 359 -2.44 -6.89 46.23
N ALA A 360 -1.44 -6.01 46.24
CA ALA A 360 -1.61 -4.58 45.97
C ALA A 360 -1.68 -4.21 44.48
N ALA A 361 -1.06 -4.99 43.60
CA ALA A 361 -1.00 -4.66 42.17
C ALA A 361 -2.35 -4.89 41.47
N GLY A 362 -2.79 -3.91 40.67
CA GLY A 362 -4.06 -3.96 39.93
C GLY A 362 -3.98 -4.58 38.53
N GLY A 363 -2.82 -5.11 38.14
CA GLY A 363 -2.59 -5.78 36.86
C GLY A 363 -2.51 -4.86 35.63
N VAL A 364 -2.39 -5.47 34.46
CA VAL A 364 -2.14 -4.75 33.19
C VAL A 364 -3.37 -3.98 32.67
N ILE A 365 -4.58 -4.47 32.96
CA ILE A 365 -5.83 -3.96 32.38
C ILE A 365 -6.07 -2.48 32.70
N ARG A 366 -5.77 -2.06 33.93
CA ARG A 366 -5.95 -0.67 34.37
C ARG A 366 -5.03 0.29 33.62
N TRP A 367 -3.82 -0.13 33.28
CA TRP A 367 -2.89 0.67 32.49
C TRP A 367 -3.30 0.72 31.02
N ILE A 368 -3.80 -0.39 30.49
CA ILE A 368 -4.35 -0.45 29.13
C ILE A 368 -5.57 0.46 28.98
N LYS A 369 -6.37 0.66 30.03
CA LYS A 369 -7.46 1.64 30.03
C LYS A 369 -6.95 3.07 29.79
N LEU A 370 -5.80 3.45 30.37
CA LEU A 370 -5.21 4.77 30.11
C LEU A 370 -4.75 4.90 28.65
N VAL A 371 -4.20 3.82 28.08
CA VAL A 371 -3.84 3.76 26.67
C VAL A 371 -5.08 3.92 25.78
N ASN A 372 -6.18 3.24 26.11
CA ASN A 372 -7.48 3.41 25.43
C ASN A 372 -7.94 4.87 25.44
N ASP A 373 -7.97 5.48 26.62
CA ASP A 373 -8.48 6.84 26.79
C ASP A 373 -7.55 7.88 26.14
N THR A 374 -6.25 7.58 26.01
CA THR A 374 -5.31 8.39 25.24
C THR A 374 -5.58 8.29 23.74
N ALA A 375 -5.87 7.09 23.23
CA ALA A 375 -6.17 6.86 21.81
C ALA A 375 -7.43 7.63 21.36
N THR A 376 -8.42 7.75 22.25
CA THR A 376 -9.66 8.50 21.99
C THR A 376 -9.48 10.00 22.19
N ALA A 377 -8.67 10.44 23.15
CA ALA A 377 -8.46 11.85 23.43
C ALA A 377 -7.56 12.55 22.41
N VAL A 378 -6.56 11.85 21.86
CA VAL A 378 -5.59 12.43 20.92
C VAL A 378 -5.93 12.00 19.49
N ASP A 379 -6.94 12.66 18.92
CA ASP A 379 -7.35 12.45 17.53
C ASP A 379 -6.57 13.34 16.54
N GLN A 380 -6.46 12.89 15.29
CA GLN A 380 -5.75 13.60 14.23
C GLN A 380 -6.60 14.77 13.71
N LEU A 381 -6.75 15.84 14.49
CA LEU A 381 -7.55 17.03 14.12
C LEU A 381 -8.98 16.65 13.68
N GLY A 382 -9.59 15.66 14.34
CA GLY A 382 -10.93 15.12 14.01
C GLY A 382 -11.02 14.25 12.74
N VAL A 383 -9.91 13.88 12.10
CA VAL A 383 -9.92 13.08 10.84
C VAL A 383 -9.83 11.57 11.09
N ARG A 384 -9.07 11.13 12.11
CA ARG A 384 -8.90 9.73 12.52
C ARG A 384 -8.60 9.62 14.01
N GLN A 385 -9.20 8.63 14.69
CA GLN A 385 -8.86 8.26 16.07
C GLN A 385 -7.46 7.64 16.13
N GLY A 386 -6.78 7.80 17.27
CA GLY A 386 -5.52 7.09 17.54
C GLY A 386 -5.73 5.58 17.54
N ALA A 387 -4.73 4.82 17.09
CA ALA A 387 -4.81 3.37 16.99
C ALA A 387 -3.59 2.71 17.62
N VAL A 388 -3.83 1.74 18.51
CA VAL A 388 -2.78 1.08 19.29
C VAL A 388 -3.05 -0.41 19.44
N ALA A 389 -2.02 -1.23 19.19
CA ALA A 389 -2.02 -2.64 19.54
C ALA A 389 -1.25 -2.85 20.83
N VAL A 390 -1.85 -3.53 21.80
CA VAL A 390 -1.17 -3.93 23.03
C VAL A 390 -0.85 -5.40 22.96
N TYR A 391 0.40 -5.77 23.25
CA TYR A 391 0.90 -7.14 23.21
C TYR A 391 1.14 -7.67 24.61
N LEU A 392 0.68 -8.91 24.84
CA LEU A 392 0.88 -9.65 26.10
C LEU A 392 1.31 -11.09 25.81
N ASP A 393 2.15 -11.67 26.66
CA ASP A 393 2.58 -13.06 26.46
C ASP A 393 1.50 -14.09 26.78
N ALA A 394 1.52 -15.20 26.04
CA ALA A 394 0.60 -16.34 26.22
C ALA A 394 0.70 -17.02 27.61
N TRP A 395 1.78 -16.74 28.35
CA TRP A 395 2.01 -17.23 29.72
C TRP A 395 1.74 -16.18 30.80
N HIS A 396 1.32 -14.97 30.45
CA HIS A 396 1.09 -13.90 31.42
C HIS A 396 -0.16 -14.18 32.28
N LYS A 397 -0.08 -13.97 33.60
CA LYS A 397 -1.13 -14.26 34.59
C LYS A 397 -2.48 -13.55 34.34
N ASP A 398 -2.44 -12.35 33.76
CA ASP A 398 -3.63 -11.54 33.39
C ASP A 398 -4.21 -11.84 31.99
N LEU A 399 -3.68 -12.85 31.27
CA LEU A 399 -4.10 -13.15 29.90
C LEU A 399 -5.61 -13.43 29.74
N PRO A 400 -6.28 -14.21 30.62
CA PRO A 400 -7.72 -14.45 30.49
C PRO A 400 -8.55 -13.15 30.57
N GLU A 401 -8.17 -12.22 31.45
CA GLU A 401 -8.82 -10.92 31.60
C GLU A 401 -8.51 -10.00 30.41
N PHE A 402 -7.29 -10.06 29.88
CA PHE A 402 -6.87 -9.34 28.68
C PHE A 402 -7.67 -9.73 27.43
N LEU A 403 -8.00 -11.02 27.28
CA LEU A 403 -8.83 -11.52 26.18
C LEU A 403 -10.27 -10.99 26.20
N ALA A 404 -10.72 -10.44 27.33
CA ALA A 404 -12.06 -9.89 27.52
C ALA A 404 -12.13 -8.35 27.34
N LEU A 405 -11.03 -7.67 26.98
CA LEU A 405 -10.93 -6.21 26.89
C LEU A 405 -11.98 -5.58 25.97
N ARG A 406 -12.27 -6.22 24.83
CA ARG A 406 -13.16 -5.68 23.79
C ARG A 406 -14.57 -6.25 23.83
N THR A 407 -14.88 -7.16 24.76
CA THR A 407 -16.22 -7.75 24.84
C THR A 407 -17.22 -6.74 25.38
N ASN A 408 -18.45 -6.75 24.86
CA ASN A 408 -19.50 -5.80 25.25
C ASN A 408 -20.03 -5.98 26.69
N ASN A 409 -19.79 -7.14 27.32
CA ASN A 409 -20.31 -7.46 28.65
C ASN A 409 -19.19 -7.41 29.71
N GLY A 410 -19.53 -7.00 30.94
CA GLY A 410 -18.63 -6.98 32.11
C GLY A 410 -18.49 -5.59 32.74
N ASP A 411 -17.56 -5.45 33.69
CA ASP A 411 -17.22 -4.15 34.29
C ASP A 411 -16.50 -3.28 33.26
N ASP A 412 -17.08 -2.12 32.95
CA ASP A 412 -16.54 -1.14 32.00
C ASP A 412 -15.13 -0.63 32.38
N ARG A 413 -14.82 -0.60 33.68
CA ARG A 413 -13.48 -0.23 34.18
C ARG A 413 -12.40 -1.20 33.74
N MET A 414 -12.79 -2.40 33.31
CA MET A 414 -11.91 -3.45 32.81
C MET A 414 -11.99 -3.59 31.27
N LYS A 415 -12.56 -2.60 30.56
CA LYS A 415 -12.73 -2.61 29.09
C LYS A 415 -11.88 -1.56 28.39
N ALA A 416 -11.39 -1.93 27.21
CA ALA A 416 -10.66 -1.05 26.30
C ALA A 416 -11.06 -1.39 24.86
N HIS A 417 -12.08 -0.71 24.35
CA HIS A 417 -12.67 -1.00 23.03
C HIS A 417 -11.82 -0.48 21.86
N ASP A 418 -11.04 0.57 22.10
CA ASP A 418 -10.21 1.27 21.11
C ASP A 418 -8.76 0.75 21.08
N VAL A 419 -8.46 -0.30 21.85
CA VAL A 419 -7.18 -1.01 21.85
C VAL A 419 -7.32 -2.33 21.11
N PHE A 420 -6.36 -2.65 20.25
CA PHE A 420 -6.27 -3.95 19.58
C PHE A 420 -5.42 -4.93 20.41
N PRO A 421 -6.00 -5.96 21.04
CA PRO A 421 -5.21 -6.93 21.79
C PRO A 421 -4.38 -7.79 20.83
N ALA A 422 -3.20 -8.21 21.29
CA ALA A 422 -2.29 -9.08 20.57
C ALA A 422 -1.55 -9.99 21.55
N ILE A 423 -1.21 -11.21 21.12
CA ILE A 423 -0.58 -12.23 21.97
C ILE A 423 0.76 -12.68 21.40
N CYS A 424 1.76 -12.73 22.26
CA CYS A 424 3.08 -13.30 21.98
C CYS A 424 3.13 -14.77 22.40
N TYR A 425 3.28 -15.67 21.42
CA TYR A 425 3.28 -17.12 21.63
C TYR A 425 4.71 -17.69 21.53
N PRO A 426 5.20 -18.38 22.58
CA PRO A 426 6.35 -19.27 22.46
C PRO A 426 5.95 -20.57 21.72
N ASP A 427 6.90 -21.23 21.07
CA ASP A 427 6.69 -22.48 20.31
C ASP A 427 5.99 -23.54 21.17
N LEU A 428 6.37 -23.64 22.44
CA LEU A 428 5.82 -24.61 23.40
C LEU A 428 4.29 -24.52 23.52
N PHE A 429 3.71 -23.32 23.44
CA PHE A 429 2.27 -23.15 23.54
C PHE A 429 1.55 -23.91 22.41
N TRP A 430 2.02 -23.74 21.18
CA TRP A 430 1.45 -24.41 20.00
C TRP A 430 1.79 -25.89 19.96
N LYS A 431 2.99 -26.30 20.36
CA LYS A 431 3.36 -27.73 20.54
C LYS A 431 2.36 -28.43 21.47
N MET A 432 2.15 -27.88 22.66
CA MET A 432 1.21 -28.45 23.63
C MET A 432 -0.23 -28.42 23.11
N ALA A 433 -0.66 -27.34 22.45
CA ALA A 433 -2.01 -27.23 21.92
C ALA A 433 -2.30 -28.24 20.80
N LYS A 434 -1.27 -28.63 20.04
CA LYS A 434 -1.35 -29.67 19.01
C LYS A 434 -1.36 -31.08 19.62
N GLU A 435 -0.51 -31.33 20.62
CA GLU A 435 -0.29 -32.65 21.21
C GLU A 435 -1.37 -33.05 22.22
N ASP A 436 -1.69 -32.18 23.19
CA ASP A 436 -2.70 -32.44 24.22
C ASP A 436 -3.35 -31.14 24.73
N LEU A 437 -4.56 -30.86 24.24
CA LEU A 437 -5.35 -29.72 24.71
C LEU A 437 -5.80 -29.84 26.18
N ASN A 438 -5.81 -31.03 26.77
CA ASN A 438 -6.17 -31.21 28.17
C ASN A 438 -4.98 -30.99 29.11
N ALA A 439 -3.78 -30.73 28.59
CA ALA A 439 -2.62 -30.39 29.37
C ALA A 439 -2.85 -29.12 30.20
N THR A 440 -2.13 -29.01 31.32
CA THR A 440 -2.14 -27.82 32.16
C THR A 440 -1.15 -26.80 31.62
N TRP A 441 -1.61 -25.59 31.38
CA TRP A 441 -0.78 -24.43 31.08
C TRP A 441 -0.69 -23.54 32.33
N TYR A 442 0.51 -23.09 32.69
CA TYR A 442 0.74 -22.26 33.87
C TYR A 442 0.95 -20.81 33.47
N LEU A 443 0.15 -19.92 34.03
CA LEU A 443 0.30 -18.48 33.87
C LEU A 443 1.06 -17.89 35.06
N LEU A 444 2.01 -16.99 34.76
CA LEU A 444 2.99 -16.44 35.70
C LEU A 444 2.96 -14.91 35.70
N CYS A 445 3.35 -14.29 36.81
CA CYS A 445 3.59 -12.86 36.89
C CYS A 445 5.07 -12.55 36.57
N PRO A 446 5.40 -11.69 35.60
CA PRO A 446 6.79 -11.39 35.25
C PRO A 446 7.60 -10.83 36.43
N HIS A 447 6.98 -10.02 37.29
CA HIS A 447 7.60 -9.48 38.50
C HIS A 447 7.95 -10.58 39.52
N GLU A 448 7.04 -11.54 39.74
CA GLU A 448 7.27 -12.66 40.67
C GLU A 448 8.35 -13.60 40.11
N VAL A 449 8.36 -13.83 38.79
CA VAL A 449 9.42 -14.60 38.13
C VAL A 449 10.78 -13.95 38.35
N TYR A 450 10.92 -12.64 38.11
CA TYR A 450 12.19 -11.95 38.34
C TYR A 450 12.62 -12.01 39.80
N LYS A 451 11.70 -11.75 40.74
CA LYS A 451 11.96 -11.76 42.19
C LYS A 451 12.47 -13.12 42.70
N VAL A 452 11.91 -14.21 42.20
CA VAL A 452 12.22 -15.59 42.66
C VAL A 452 13.35 -16.21 41.86
N MET A 453 13.30 -16.10 40.53
CA MET A 453 14.20 -16.80 39.62
C MET A 453 15.43 -15.96 39.21
N GLY A 454 15.40 -14.64 39.41
CA GLY A 454 16.50 -13.73 39.08
C GLY A 454 16.64 -13.40 37.60
N TYR A 455 15.64 -13.74 36.76
CA TYR A 455 15.63 -13.42 35.34
C TYR A 455 14.23 -13.04 34.84
N HIS A 456 14.19 -12.32 33.74
CA HIS A 456 12.97 -11.96 33.01
C HIS A 456 12.68 -13.04 31.96
N LEU A 457 11.61 -13.81 32.12
CA LEU A 457 11.31 -14.93 31.22
C LEU A 457 11.06 -14.44 29.78
N GLU A 458 10.49 -13.25 29.63
CA GLU A 458 10.23 -12.61 28.35
C GLU A 458 11.48 -12.20 27.56
N ASP A 459 12.66 -12.21 28.18
CA ASP A 459 13.93 -11.85 27.53
C ASP A 459 14.55 -13.04 26.76
N TYR A 460 13.88 -14.21 26.77
CA TYR A 460 14.32 -15.44 26.14
C TYR A 460 13.34 -15.92 25.06
N TYR A 461 13.82 -16.81 24.19
CA TYR A 461 13.01 -17.49 23.17
C TYR A 461 13.57 -18.89 22.87
N GLY A 462 12.79 -19.74 22.20
CA GLY A 462 13.20 -21.08 21.80
C GLY A 462 13.52 -22.02 22.98
N GLU A 463 14.52 -22.89 22.80
CA GLU A 463 14.85 -23.93 23.79
C GLU A 463 15.23 -23.36 25.17
N GLU A 464 15.95 -22.22 25.21
CA GLU A 464 16.31 -21.57 26.47
C GLU A 464 15.07 -21.07 27.21
N TRP A 465 14.11 -20.50 26.49
CA TRP A 465 12.83 -20.09 27.06
C TRP A 465 12.06 -21.28 27.62
N GLU A 466 12.00 -22.40 26.88
CA GLU A 466 11.30 -23.61 27.34
C GLU A 466 11.90 -24.16 28.63
N GLN A 467 13.23 -24.25 28.71
CA GLN A 467 13.94 -24.72 29.91
C GLN A 467 13.64 -23.82 31.12
N ARG A 468 13.68 -22.49 30.93
CA ARG A 468 13.40 -21.51 31.99
C ARG A 468 11.94 -21.52 32.42
N TYR A 469 11.00 -21.67 31.49
CA TYR A 469 9.58 -21.79 31.81
C TYR A 469 9.30 -23.05 32.62
N LEU A 470 9.89 -24.19 32.24
CA LEU A 470 9.77 -25.44 33.00
C LEU A 470 10.43 -25.34 34.39
N ALA A 471 11.54 -24.59 34.52
CA ALA A 471 12.15 -24.30 35.82
C ALA A 471 11.19 -23.48 36.71
N CYS A 472 10.56 -22.43 36.17
CA CYS A 472 9.52 -21.65 36.87
C CYS A 472 8.38 -22.56 37.34
N ILE A 473 7.92 -23.50 36.51
CA ILE A 473 6.84 -24.44 36.88
C ILE A 473 7.27 -25.37 38.02
N LYS A 474 8.54 -25.76 38.08
CA LYS A 474 9.06 -26.64 39.15
C LYS A 474 9.32 -25.90 40.47
N GLU A 475 9.56 -24.59 40.44
CA GLU A 475 9.88 -23.79 41.61
C GLU A 475 8.67 -23.62 42.56
N PRO A 476 8.66 -24.21 43.76
CA PRO A 476 7.51 -24.14 44.67
C PRO A 476 7.20 -22.74 45.21
N ALA A 477 8.22 -21.87 45.35
CA ALA A 477 8.05 -20.52 45.89
C ALA A 477 7.39 -19.53 44.92
N LEU A 478 7.30 -19.88 43.63
CA LEU A 478 6.71 -19.02 42.61
C LEU A 478 5.18 -19.21 42.54
N PRO A 479 4.36 -18.15 42.71
CA PRO A 479 2.92 -18.23 42.50
C PRO A 479 2.57 -18.51 41.03
N LYS A 480 1.64 -19.44 40.79
CA LYS A 480 1.25 -19.88 39.44
C LYS A 480 -0.27 -19.98 39.34
N ARG A 481 -0.84 -19.58 38.20
CA ARG A 481 -2.25 -19.82 37.87
C ARG A 481 -2.32 -20.96 36.86
N ALA A 482 -2.70 -22.15 37.32
CA ALA A 482 -2.92 -23.30 36.45
C ALA A 482 -4.24 -23.15 35.68
N VAL A 483 -4.21 -23.38 34.37
CA VAL A 483 -5.40 -23.40 33.51
C VAL A 483 -5.35 -24.62 32.60
N VAL A 484 -6.51 -25.16 32.24
CA VAL A 484 -6.58 -26.18 31.17
C VAL A 484 -6.33 -25.48 29.84
N LEU A 485 -5.36 -25.97 29.07
CA LEU A 485 -4.93 -25.31 27.82
C LEU A 485 -6.10 -25.12 26.84
N LYS A 486 -6.98 -26.11 26.74
CA LYS A 486 -8.22 -26.06 25.95
C LYS A 486 -9.08 -24.84 26.25
N ASP A 487 -9.22 -24.47 27.52
CA ASP A 487 -10.08 -23.36 27.92
C ASP A 487 -9.46 -22.02 27.53
N LEU A 488 -8.14 -21.89 27.68
CA LEU A 488 -7.41 -20.70 27.25
C LEU A 488 -7.43 -20.54 25.72
N VAL A 489 -7.17 -21.62 24.98
CA VAL A 489 -7.28 -21.64 23.51
C VAL A 489 -8.69 -21.27 23.06
N ARG A 490 -9.72 -21.79 23.73
CA ARG A 490 -11.11 -21.42 23.44
C ARG A 490 -11.37 -19.94 23.62
N LEU A 491 -10.83 -19.31 24.67
CA LEU A 491 -10.96 -17.86 24.90
C LEU A 491 -10.27 -17.05 23.80
N ILE A 492 -9.06 -17.44 23.41
CA ILE A 492 -8.29 -16.81 22.33
C ILE A 492 -9.10 -16.84 21.03
N LEU A 493 -9.54 -18.03 20.61
CA LEU A 493 -10.24 -18.21 19.34
C LEU A 493 -11.61 -17.53 19.35
N LYS A 494 -12.34 -17.58 20.47
CA LYS A 494 -13.60 -16.86 20.61
C LYS A 494 -13.41 -15.36 20.41
N SER A 495 -12.42 -14.77 21.09
CA SER A 495 -12.11 -13.35 20.95
C SER A 495 -11.74 -13.01 19.51
N ALA A 496 -10.90 -13.84 18.86
CA ALA A 496 -10.46 -13.65 17.48
C ALA A 496 -11.63 -13.69 16.49
N VAL A 497 -12.55 -14.65 16.62
CA VAL A 497 -13.74 -14.78 15.76
C VAL A 497 -14.72 -13.63 15.99
N GLU A 498 -14.94 -13.22 17.24
CA GLU A 498 -15.95 -12.18 17.59
C GLU A 498 -15.46 -10.76 17.29
N THR A 499 -14.17 -10.47 17.47
CA THR A 499 -13.64 -9.10 17.44
C THR A 499 -12.57 -8.87 16.37
N GLY A 500 -12.16 -9.92 15.67
CA GLY A 500 -11.02 -9.94 14.75
C GLY A 500 -9.65 -9.95 15.42
N THR A 501 -9.60 -9.92 16.75
CA THR A 501 -8.40 -9.85 17.62
C THR A 501 -8.56 -10.85 18.77
N PRO A 502 -7.50 -11.43 19.36
CA PRO A 502 -6.14 -10.92 19.40
C PRO A 502 -5.33 -11.22 18.13
N PHE A 503 -4.43 -10.30 17.79
CA PHE A 503 -3.37 -10.58 16.82
C PHE A 503 -2.40 -11.65 17.36
N THR A 504 -1.67 -12.30 16.45
CA THR A 504 -0.71 -13.36 16.80
C THR A 504 0.71 -12.92 16.50
N PHE A 505 1.60 -13.10 17.46
CA PHE A 505 3.04 -12.91 17.32
C PHE A 505 3.76 -14.19 17.76
N ASN A 506 4.31 -14.95 16.82
CA ASN A 506 5.05 -16.18 17.11
C ASN A 506 6.50 -15.82 17.49
N ARG A 507 6.71 -15.61 18.80
CA ARG A 507 7.93 -15.04 19.40
C ARG A 507 9.21 -15.73 18.93
N ASP A 508 9.20 -17.06 18.95
CA ASP A 508 10.40 -17.85 18.65
C ASP A 508 10.72 -17.87 17.15
N LEU A 509 9.70 -17.89 16.28
CA LEU A 509 9.89 -17.76 14.83
C LEU A 509 10.46 -16.39 14.47
N VAL A 510 9.92 -15.34 15.08
CA VAL A 510 10.38 -13.96 14.88
C VAL A 510 11.83 -13.80 15.33
N ASN A 511 12.18 -14.21 16.55
CA ASN A 511 13.51 -14.00 17.10
C ASN A 511 14.58 -14.92 16.46
N ARG A 512 14.25 -16.16 16.06
CA ARG A 512 15.17 -16.99 15.25
C ARG A 512 15.51 -16.34 13.91
N SER A 513 14.56 -15.59 13.34
CA SER A 513 14.71 -14.90 12.06
C SER A 513 15.35 -13.51 12.16
N ASN A 514 15.60 -13.02 13.38
CA ASN A 514 16.11 -11.68 13.65
C ASN A 514 17.57 -11.53 13.18
N PRO A 515 17.85 -10.70 12.16
CA PRO A 515 19.20 -10.53 11.67
C PRO A 515 20.14 -9.80 12.65
N ASN A 516 19.61 -9.18 13.71
CA ASN A 516 20.36 -8.41 14.69
C ASN A 516 20.21 -8.96 16.12
N HIS A 517 20.03 -10.27 16.29
CA HIS A 517 19.86 -10.92 17.59
C HIS A 517 21.04 -10.68 18.56
N HIS A 518 22.24 -10.38 18.04
CA HIS A 518 23.42 -10.03 18.82
C HIS A 518 23.32 -8.68 19.57
N LYS A 519 22.30 -7.86 19.28
CA LYS A 519 22.07 -6.56 19.91
C LYS A 519 20.79 -6.44 20.72
N GLY A 520 19.92 -7.45 20.69
CA GLY A 520 18.66 -7.40 21.42
C GLY A 520 17.65 -8.45 20.98
N ILE A 521 16.43 -8.29 21.48
CA ILE A 521 15.29 -9.18 21.27
C ILE A 521 14.10 -8.38 20.73
N ILE A 522 13.21 -9.07 20.03
CA ILE A 522 11.95 -8.55 19.51
C ILE A 522 10.83 -9.05 20.43
N TYR A 523 10.27 -8.18 21.27
CA TYR A 523 9.22 -8.54 22.23
C TYR A 523 7.83 -8.60 21.60
N CYS A 524 7.55 -7.72 20.63
CA CYS A 524 6.27 -7.65 19.94
C CYS A 524 6.41 -7.02 18.54
N SER A 525 5.28 -6.87 17.84
CA SER A 525 5.20 -6.18 16.56
C SER A 525 4.48 -4.82 16.70
N ASN A 526 4.47 -4.05 15.62
CA ASN A 526 3.67 -2.83 15.48
C ASN A 526 2.14 -3.11 15.45
N LEU A 527 1.35 -2.04 15.29
CA LEU A 527 -0.11 -2.09 15.14
C LEU A 527 -0.60 -3.06 14.06
N CYS A 528 0.12 -3.19 12.94
CA CYS A 528 -0.30 -3.96 11.78
C CYS A 528 0.37 -5.35 11.69
N THR A 529 1.18 -5.74 12.67
CA THR A 529 1.81 -7.06 12.82
C THR A 529 2.92 -7.43 11.81
N GLU A 530 3.43 -6.51 10.99
CA GLU A 530 4.46 -6.78 9.97
C GLU A 530 5.89 -6.41 10.39
N ILE A 531 6.06 -5.68 11.49
CA ILE A 531 7.35 -5.10 11.89
C ILE A 531 7.96 -5.89 13.04
N ALA A 532 9.16 -6.39 12.82
CA ALA A 532 9.89 -7.17 13.80
C ALA A 532 11.32 -6.63 13.90
N GLN A 533 11.56 -5.78 14.88
CA GLN A 533 12.85 -5.12 15.12
C GLN A 533 13.18 -5.14 16.60
N ASN A 534 14.47 -5.12 16.95
CA ASN A 534 14.91 -5.08 18.35
C ASN A 534 14.30 -3.92 19.11
N MET A 535 13.91 -4.19 20.36
CA MET A 535 13.28 -3.21 21.25
C MET A 535 13.93 -3.27 22.63
N SER A 536 13.91 -2.15 23.36
CA SER A 536 14.28 -2.12 24.78
C SER A 536 13.56 -1.00 25.50
N PRO A 537 13.20 -1.21 26.79
CA PRO A 537 12.52 -0.18 27.55
C PRO A 537 13.43 1.02 27.79
N ILE A 538 12.85 2.22 27.78
CA ILE A 538 13.58 3.45 28.10
C ILE A 538 14.06 3.39 29.56
N GLU A 539 15.32 3.76 29.78
CA GLU A 539 15.87 3.87 31.13
C GLU A 539 15.74 5.33 31.59
N LEU A 540 14.93 5.54 32.64
CA LEU A 540 14.66 6.85 33.20
C LEU A 540 15.47 7.02 34.48
N TYR A 541 16.21 8.13 34.59
CA TYR A 541 16.93 8.50 35.80
C TYR A 541 16.07 9.39 36.70
N ASP A 542 16.48 9.54 37.96
CA ASP A 542 15.87 10.52 38.87
C ASP A 542 16.05 11.94 38.34
N ASP A 543 15.11 12.81 38.70
CA ASP A 543 15.16 14.20 38.29
C ASP A 543 16.24 14.94 39.10
N GLU A 544 17.03 15.77 38.42
CA GLU A 544 18.09 16.56 39.03
C GLU A 544 17.71 18.04 39.06
N ILE A 545 18.03 18.71 40.17
CA ILE A 545 17.88 20.17 40.28
C ILE A 545 19.22 20.80 39.94
N VAL A 546 19.26 21.61 38.87
CA VAL A 546 20.46 22.33 38.43
C VAL A 546 20.18 23.83 38.38
N GLU A 547 21.18 24.65 38.68
CA GLU A 547 21.09 26.09 38.41
C GLU A 547 21.64 26.40 37.02
N ILE A 548 20.81 27.03 36.20
CA ILE A 548 21.20 27.52 34.87
C ILE A 548 20.83 28.99 34.82
N ASN A 549 21.81 29.86 34.62
CA ASN A 549 21.64 31.32 34.57
C ASN A 549 20.98 31.95 35.83
N GLY A 550 21.21 31.36 37.02
CA GLY A 550 20.64 31.83 38.28
C GLY A 550 19.18 31.43 38.52
N GLU A 551 18.61 30.58 37.64
CA GLU A 551 17.30 29.98 37.82
C GLU A 551 17.45 28.50 38.21
N THR A 552 16.66 28.07 39.19
CA THR A 552 16.54 26.66 39.57
C THR A 552 15.73 25.90 38.53
N ILE A 553 16.35 24.95 37.82
CA ILE A 553 15.74 24.13 36.78
C ILE A 553 15.72 22.66 37.19
N VAL A 554 14.57 22.00 37.01
CA VAL A 554 14.45 20.54 37.17
C VAL A 554 14.71 19.88 35.82
N VAL A 555 15.68 18.98 35.78
CA VAL A 555 16.11 18.26 34.58
C VAL A 555 15.83 16.77 34.75
N SER A 556 14.96 16.24 33.88
CA SER A 556 14.76 14.80 33.75
C SER A 556 15.72 14.22 32.73
N LYS A 557 16.54 13.24 33.16
CA LYS A 557 17.47 12.52 32.29
C LYS A 557 16.90 11.16 31.90
N SER A 558 17.16 10.75 30.67
CA SER A 558 16.82 9.40 30.17
C SER A 558 17.90 8.90 29.25
N LYS A 559 18.19 7.60 29.30
CA LYS A 559 19.05 6.96 28.32
C LYS A 559 18.18 6.41 27.19
N PRO A 560 18.47 6.80 25.93
CA PRO A 560 17.71 6.32 24.80
C PRO A 560 17.97 4.83 24.63
N GLN A 561 16.88 4.08 24.60
CA GLN A 561 16.86 2.65 24.31
C GLN A 561 16.14 2.46 22.96
N ASP A 562 15.88 1.21 22.56
CA ASP A 562 15.37 0.91 21.22
C ASP A 562 13.84 1.12 21.15
N PHE A 563 13.45 2.24 20.55
CA PHE A 563 12.07 2.66 20.23
C PHE A 563 11.86 2.61 18.72
N VAL A 564 11.09 1.65 18.23
CA VAL A 564 11.05 1.29 16.81
C VAL A 564 10.23 2.30 16.01
N VAL A 565 10.63 2.52 14.76
CA VAL A 565 9.89 3.29 13.76
C VAL A 565 9.96 2.59 12.41
N CYS A 566 8.89 2.70 11.63
CA CYS A 566 8.71 1.95 10.39
C CYS A 566 8.76 2.89 9.17
N ASN A 567 9.75 2.69 8.29
CA ASN A 567 9.89 3.44 7.04
C ASN A 567 9.50 2.49 5.89
N LEU A 568 8.32 2.71 5.29
CA LEU A 568 7.66 1.72 4.44
C LEU A 568 7.45 2.21 3.00
N ALA A 569 7.57 1.27 2.07
CA ALA A 569 7.15 1.42 0.69
C ALA A 569 6.69 0.05 0.17
N SER A 570 5.99 0.02 -0.95
CA SER A 570 5.50 -1.24 -1.53
C SER A 570 5.69 -1.25 -3.04
N LEU A 571 6.19 -2.37 -3.54
CA LEU A 571 6.18 -2.69 -4.97
C LEU A 571 4.73 -3.00 -5.38
N SER A 572 4.21 -2.31 -6.40
CA SER A 572 2.89 -2.57 -6.96
C SER A 572 2.99 -3.72 -7.97
N LEU A 573 2.95 -4.97 -7.48
CA LEU A 573 3.18 -6.17 -8.32
C LEU A 573 2.17 -6.30 -9.47
N GLY A 574 0.97 -5.74 -9.33
CA GLY A 574 -0.02 -5.68 -10.40
C GLY A 574 0.36 -4.75 -11.56
N ASN A 575 1.21 -3.76 -11.31
CA ASN A 575 1.65 -2.77 -12.29
C ASN A 575 3.07 -3.05 -12.82
N LEU A 576 3.87 -3.83 -12.08
CA LEU A 576 5.19 -4.28 -12.50
C LEU A 576 5.10 -5.54 -13.37
N ASP A 577 5.95 -5.61 -14.41
CA ASP A 577 6.25 -6.89 -15.04
C ASP A 577 7.26 -7.66 -14.20
N VAL A 578 6.76 -8.58 -13.38
CA VAL A 578 7.58 -9.40 -12.47
C VAL A 578 8.49 -10.40 -13.19
N ASN A 579 8.33 -10.57 -14.51
CA ASN A 579 9.20 -11.40 -15.34
C ASN A 579 10.36 -10.60 -15.96
N ASP A 580 10.29 -9.26 -15.98
CA ASP A 580 11.42 -8.41 -16.35
C ASP A 580 12.34 -8.22 -15.13
N HIS A 581 13.30 -9.12 -15.01
CA HIS A 581 14.20 -9.15 -13.86
C HIS A 581 15.11 -7.92 -13.75
N GLU A 582 15.52 -7.32 -14.88
CA GLU A 582 16.43 -6.18 -14.86
C GLU A 582 15.68 -4.90 -14.47
N HIS A 583 14.45 -4.72 -14.97
CA HIS A 583 13.58 -3.64 -14.51
C HIS A 583 13.22 -3.81 -13.03
N LEU A 584 12.84 -5.03 -12.61
CA LEU A 584 12.54 -5.31 -11.21
C LEU A 584 13.73 -5.01 -10.29
N ARG A 585 14.93 -5.43 -10.68
CA ARG A 585 16.18 -5.12 -9.96
C ARG A 585 16.42 -3.63 -9.85
N THR A 586 16.27 -2.90 -10.95
CA THR A 586 16.45 -1.44 -11.02
C THR A 586 15.47 -0.71 -10.09
N ILE A 587 14.18 -1.05 -10.16
CA ILE A 587 13.15 -0.45 -9.31
C ILE A 587 13.40 -0.76 -7.83
N ILE A 588 13.84 -1.98 -7.50
CA ILE A 588 14.19 -2.33 -6.12
C ILE A 588 15.39 -1.51 -5.63
N HIS A 589 16.41 -1.27 -6.45
CA HIS A 589 17.52 -0.39 -6.07
C HIS A 589 17.05 1.04 -5.80
N HIS A 590 16.18 1.57 -6.66
CA HIS A 590 15.63 2.92 -6.49
C HIS A 590 14.80 3.06 -5.21
N VAL A 591 13.88 2.12 -4.94
CA VAL A 591 13.03 2.20 -3.75
C VAL A 591 13.81 1.97 -2.45
N ILE A 592 14.81 1.07 -2.42
CA ILE A 592 15.67 0.87 -1.25
C ILE A 592 16.45 2.15 -0.93
N ARG A 593 16.93 2.86 -1.96
CA ARG A 593 17.58 4.16 -1.78
C ARG A 593 16.63 5.24 -1.28
N ALA A 594 15.42 5.31 -1.85
CA ALA A 594 14.38 6.24 -1.39
C ALA A 594 14.00 5.99 0.08
N LEU A 595 13.85 4.72 0.47
CA LEU A 595 13.59 4.32 1.85
C LEU A 595 14.74 4.67 2.80
N ASP A 596 16.01 4.47 2.38
CA ASP A 596 17.16 4.89 3.19
C ASP A 596 17.17 6.41 3.40
N ASN A 597 16.79 7.18 2.37
CA ASN A 597 16.71 8.64 2.46
C ASN A 597 15.59 9.11 3.41
N VAL A 598 14.47 8.39 3.48
CA VAL A 598 13.39 8.68 4.45
C VAL A 598 13.94 8.75 5.88
N ILE A 599 14.88 7.87 6.26
CA ILE A 599 15.47 7.86 7.61
C ILE A 599 16.13 9.20 7.94
N ASP A 600 16.85 9.77 6.98
CA ASP A 600 17.62 11.00 7.18
C ASP A 600 16.78 12.26 7.01
N LEU A 601 15.68 12.17 6.25
CA LEU A 601 14.77 13.29 5.96
C LEU A 601 13.61 13.39 6.96
N ASN A 602 13.23 12.31 7.61
CA ASN A 602 12.04 12.26 8.46
C ASN A 602 12.12 13.21 9.66
N TYR A 603 11.01 13.89 9.93
CA TYR A 603 10.77 14.53 11.22
C TYR A 603 10.24 13.51 12.24
N TYR A 604 10.91 13.39 13.38
CA TYR A 604 10.53 12.46 14.46
C TYR A 604 9.83 13.21 15.59
N PRO A 605 8.59 12.84 15.95
CA PRO A 605 7.90 13.45 17.10
C PRO A 605 8.57 13.07 18.43
N ILE A 606 9.25 11.91 18.46
CA ILE A 606 9.94 11.38 19.63
C ILE A 606 11.45 11.24 19.34
N PRO A 607 12.33 11.85 20.14
CA PRO A 607 13.78 11.73 19.95
C PRO A 607 14.32 10.30 19.99
N TYR A 608 13.76 9.43 20.84
CA TYR A 608 14.17 8.02 20.95
C TYR A 608 13.97 7.25 19.64
N ALA A 609 12.91 7.57 18.90
CA ALA A 609 12.63 6.98 17.59
C ALA A 609 13.71 7.36 16.57
N LYS A 610 14.17 8.62 16.58
CA LYS A 610 15.25 9.09 15.70
C LYS A 610 16.54 8.31 15.95
N ILE A 611 16.91 8.14 17.22
CA ILE A 611 18.14 7.46 17.62
C ILE A 611 18.11 6.00 17.16
N THR A 612 17.01 5.30 17.42
CA THR A 612 16.82 3.90 17.00
C THR A 612 16.85 3.77 15.48
N ASN A 613 16.17 4.67 14.77
CA ASN A 613 16.15 4.64 13.30
C ASN A 613 17.54 4.88 12.72
N GLN A 614 18.35 5.77 13.30
CA GLN A 614 19.73 5.99 12.86
C GLN A 614 20.67 4.82 13.21
N LYS A 615 20.44 4.15 14.35
CA LYS A 615 21.23 2.99 14.82
C LYS A 615 21.10 1.79 13.88
N TYR A 616 19.88 1.40 13.54
CA TYR A 616 19.61 0.22 12.71
C TYR A 616 19.35 0.54 11.24
N ARG A 617 18.98 1.77 10.92
CA ARG A 617 18.56 2.20 9.57
C ARG A 617 17.52 1.26 8.96
N ALA A 618 16.53 0.89 9.77
CA ALA A 618 15.54 -0.11 9.41
C ALA A 618 14.57 0.42 8.35
N ILE A 619 14.33 -0.37 7.31
CA ILE A 619 13.32 -0.09 6.28
C ILE A 619 12.39 -1.28 6.14
N GLY A 620 11.25 -1.10 5.49
CA GLY A 620 10.32 -2.17 5.18
C GLY A 620 9.78 -2.03 3.76
N LEU A 621 10.47 -2.65 2.81
CA LEU A 621 9.96 -2.84 1.46
C LEU A 621 8.97 -4.00 1.48
N GLY A 622 7.72 -3.68 1.18
CA GLY A 622 6.63 -4.64 1.04
C GLY A 622 6.17 -4.79 -0.39
N VAL A 623 4.99 -5.40 -0.56
CA VAL A 623 4.31 -5.52 -1.84
C VAL A 623 2.84 -5.16 -1.71
N SER A 624 2.27 -4.68 -2.81
CA SER A 624 0.84 -4.53 -3.06
C SER A 624 0.50 -5.25 -4.36
N GLY A 625 -0.78 -5.50 -4.61
CA GLY A 625 -1.22 -6.07 -5.89
C GLY A 625 -0.90 -7.55 -6.05
N TYR A 626 -0.73 -8.30 -4.96
CA TYR A 626 -0.35 -9.71 -5.01
C TYR A 626 -1.36 -10.59 -5.78
N HIS A 627 -2.65 -10.54 -5.41
CA HIS A 627 -3.67 -11.32 -6.12
C HIS A 627 -3.85 -10.82 -7.56
N HIS A 628 -3.79 -9.50 -7.77
CA HIS A 628 -3.83 -8.92 -9.12
C HIS A 628 -2.67 -9.43 -10.00
N MET A 629 -1.46 -9.52 -9.45
CA MET A 629 -0.29 -10.11 -10.12
C MET A 629 -0.54 -11.57 -10.49
N LEU A 630 -1.04 -12.41 -9.57
CA LEU A 630 -1.34 -13.81 -9.88
C LEU A 630 -2.35 -13.92 -11.04
N VAL A 631 -3.39 -13.09 -11.03
CA VAL A 631 -4.39 -13.03 -12.10
C VAL A 631 -3.77 -12.62 -13.45
N LYS A 632 -2.86 -11.64 -13.47
CA LYS A 632 -2.14 -11.26 -14.70
C LYS A 632 -1.26 -12.38 -15.24
N GLN A 633 -0.66 -13.19 -14.36
CA GLN A 633 0.12 -14.37 -14.75
C GLN A 633 -0.76 -15.58 -15.13
N GLY A 634 -2.09 -15.49 -14.99
CA GLY A 634 -2.99 -16.61 -15.26
C GLY A 634 -3.06 -17.65 -14.14
N ILE A 635 -2.48 -17.37 -12.97
CA ILE A 635 -2.31 -18.30 -11.87
C ILE A 635 -3.49 -18.18 -10.89
N ARG A 636 -4.05 -19.32 -10.48
CA ARG A 636 -5.09 -19.38 -9.45
C ARG A 636 -4.49 -19.32 -8.06
N PHE A 637 -5.16 -18.63 -7.13
CA PHE A 637 -4.72 -18.52 -5.74
C PHE A 637 -4.58 -19.89 -5.04
N GLU A 638 -5.44 -20.86 -5.34
CA GLU A 638 -5.42 -22.21 -4.74
C GLU A 638 -4.72 -23.21 -5.67
N SER A 639 -3.42 -23.02 -5.89
CA SER A 639 -2.63 -23.88 -6.78
C SER A 639 -1.18 -24.04 -6.33
N GLN A 640 -0.56 -25.18 -6.64
CA GLN A 640 0.87 -25.38 -6.37
C GLN A 640 1.73 -24.41 -7.20
N GLU A 641 1.32 -24.11 -8.43
CA GLU A 641 1.94 -23.11 -9.30
C GLU A 641 2.04 -21.75 -8.60
N HIS A 642 1.01 -21.31 -7.88
CA HIS A 642 1.07 -20.11 -7.06
C HIS A 642 2.18 -20.18 -6.01
N LEU A 643 2.27 -21.27 -5.27
CA LEU A 643 3.28 -21.43 -4.22
C LEU A 643 4.71 -21.40 -4.78
N ASP A 644 4.95 -22.12 -5.88
CA ASP A 644 6.26 -22.20 -6.53
C ASP A 644 6.66 -20.85 -7.15
N PHE A 645 5.70 -20.16 -7.77
CA PHE A 645 5.91 -18.86 -8.39
C PHE A 645 6.32 -17.81 -7.35
N VAL A 646 5.65 -17.78 -6.19
CA VAL A 646 5.90 -16.76 -5.18
C VAL A 646 7.14 -17.05 -4.33
N ASP A 647 7.55 -18.31 -4.15
CA ASP A 647 8.88 -18.66 -3.61
C ASP A 647 9.97 -18.01 -4.48
N GLN A 648 9.93 -18.24 -5.79
CA GLN A 648 10.90 -17.70 -6.74
C GLN A 648 10.89 -16.16 -6.81
N LEU A 649 9.71 -15.56 -6.84
CA LEU A 649 9.58 -14.10 -6.90
C LEU A 649 10.11 -13.44 -5.63
N PHE A 650 9.74 -13.94 -4.45
CA PHE A 650 10.20 -13.37 -3.18
C PHE A 650 11.69 -13.64 -2.91
N GLU A 651 12.24 -14.76 -3.40
CA GLU A 651 13.68 -14.99 -3.41
C GLU A 651 14.41 -13.89 -4.20
N LYS A 652 13.93 -13.55 -5.41
CA LYS A 652 14.50 -12.47 -6.23
C LYS A 652 14.34 -11.10 -5.60
N ILE A 653 13.16 -10.76 -5.07
CA ILE A 653 12.93 -9.48 -4.38
C ILE A 653 13.93 -9.34 -3.23
N ASN A 654 14.12 -10.38 -2.44
CA ASN A 654 15.08 -10.38 -1.34
C ASN A 654 16.53 -10.25 -1.82
N TYR A 655 16.91 -10.99 -2.88
CA TYR A 655 18.23 -10.88 -3.48
C TYR A 655 18.55 -9.44 -3.90
N TYR A 656 17.65 -8.81 -4.68
CA TYR A 656 17.84 -7.45 -5.16
C TYR A 656 17.79 -6.40 -4.03
N ALA A 657 17.00 -6.62 -2.98
CA ALA A 657 16.97 -5.73 -1.82
C ALA A 657 18.28 -5.77 -1.02
N ILE A 658 18.84 -6.97 -0.83
CA ILE A 658 20.14 -7.15 -0.16
C ILE A 658 21.26 -6.54 -0.99
N GLU A 659 21.26 -6.80 -2.30
CA GLU A 659 22.20 -6.21 -3.24
C GLU A 659 22.17 -4.68 -3.19
N ALA A 660 20.98 -4.08 -3.27
CA ALA A 660 20.80 -2.63 -3.22
C ALA A 660 21.30 -2.03 -1.89
N SER A 661 20.98 -2.66 -0.76
CA SER A 661 21.43 -2.17 0.54
C SER A 661 22.94 -2.33 0.75
N SER A 662 23.56 -3.39 0.20
CA SER A 662 25.01 -3.55 0.23
C SER A 662 25.73 -2.54 -0.67
N ALA A 663 25.18 -2.26 -1.86
CA ALA A 663 25.69 -1.21 -2.74
C ALA A 663 25.62 0.17 -2.06
N LEU A 664 24.52 0.48 -1.36
CA LEU A 664 24.42 1.70 -0.55
C LEU A 664 25.41 1.72 0.62
N SER A 665 25.73 0.56 1.21
CA SER A 665 26.73 0.46 2.28
C SER A 665 28.11 0.86 1.76
N LYS A 666 28.48 0.41 0.56
CA LYS A 666 29.73 0.79 -0.09
C LYS A 666 29.83 2.30 -0.33
N GLU A 667 28.72 2.94 -0.67
CA GLU A 667 28.66 4.37 -0.97
C GLU A 667 28.57 5.25 0.29
N LYS A 668 27.65 4.94 1.19
CA LYS A 668 27.24 5.79 2.34
C LYS A 668 27.68 5.24 3.70
N GLY A 669 28.32 4.07 3.74
CA GLY A 669 28.70 3.35 4.96
C GLY A 669 27.60 2.41 5.49
N CYS A 670 28.02 1.37 6.22
CA CYS A 670 27.12 0.40 6.85
C CYS A 670 26.36 0.98 8.07
N TYR A 671 25.25 0.34 8.45
CA TYR A 671 24.56 0.70 9.70
C TYR A 671 25.40 0.33 10.94
N SER A 672 25.17 1.04 12.04
CA SER A 672 26.03 1.02 13.23
C SER A 672 26.14 -0.35 13.92
N CYS A 673 25.15 -1.22 13.72
CA CYS A 673 25.07 -2.53 14.37
C CYS A 673 25.44 -3.71 13.45
N PHE A 674 26.05 -3.45 12.29
CA PHE A 674 26.38 -4.49 11.31
C PHE A 674 27.33 -5.57 11.85
N MET A 675 28.35 -5.19 12.62
CA MET A 675 29.31 -6.15 13.18
C MET A 675 28.64 -7.12 14.15
N GLY A 676 28.81 -8.43 13.90
CA GLY A 676 28.18 -9.51 14.65
C GLY A 676 26.75 -9.86 14.21
N SER A 677 26.19 -9.15 13.23
CA SER A 677 24.87 -9.46 12.67
C SER A 677 24.88 -10.75 11.85
N ASP A 678 23.70 -11.30 11.61
CA ASP A 678 23.51 -12.42 10.69
C ASP A 678 23.97 -12.10 9.27
N TRP A 679 23.88 -10.82 8.86
CA TRP A 679 24.38 -10.33 7.58
C TRP A 679 25.89 -10.49 7.46
N GLN A 680 26.62 -10.10 8.52
CA GLN A 680 28.08 -10.12 8.55
C GLN A 680 28.65 -11.53 8.74
N THR A 681 28.01 -12.34 9.57
CA THR A 681 28.44 -13.71 9.88
C THR A 681 28.11 -14.70 8.75
N GLY A 682 27.10 -14.39 7.92
CA GLY A 682 26.57 -15.29 6.91
C GLY A 682 25.36 -16.11 7.38
N ALA A 683 25.06 -16.07 8.69
CA ALA A 683 23.95 -16.82 9.26
C ALA A 683 22.60 -16.48 8.63
N TYR A 684 22.42 -15.25 8.11
CA TYR A 684 21.19 -14.85 7.41
C TYR A 684 20.89 -15.77 6.22
N PHE A 685 21.92 -16.10 5.43
CA PHE A 685 21.85 -16.90 4.22
C PHE A 685 21.70 -18.38 4.54
N GLU A 686 22.44 -18.86 5.54
CA GLU A 686 22.39 -20.25 6.01
C GLU A 686 21.01 -20.61 6.56
N LYS A 687 20.44 -19.78 7.45
CA LYS A 687 19.10 -19.97 8.04
C LYS A 687 17.99 -20.05 6.98
N ARG A 688 18.20 -19.45 5.81
CA ARG A 688 17.25 -19.41 4.68
C ARG A 688 17.58 -20.39 3.57
N ASN A 689 18.60 -21.23 3.75
CA ASN A 689 19.05 -22.23 2.79
C ASN A 689 19.42 -21.63 1.40
N TYR A 690 20.02 -20.44 1.39
CA TYR A 690 20.53 -19.81 0.17
C TYR A 690 21.94 -20.32 -0.14
N LYS A 691 22.03 -21.41 -0.92
CA LYS A 691 23.28 -22.15 -1.15
C LYS A 691 23.84 -22.06 -2.57
N ASN A 692 23.11 -21.48 -3.51
CA ASN A 692 23.57 -21.38 -4.89
C ASN A 692 24.73 -20.37 -5.03
N ALA A 693 25.48 -20.45 -6.15
CA ALA A 693 26.66 -19.63 -6.36
C ALA A 693 26.37 -18.12 -6.28
N ALA A 694 25.25 -17.66 -6.85
CA ALA A 694 24.85 -16.25 -6.82
C ALA A 694 24.67 -15.74 -5.38
N TRP A 695 24.05 -16.52 -4.50
CA TRP A 695 23.91 -16.17 -3.09
C TRP A 695 25.25 -16.20 -2.32
N GLN A 696 26.15 -17.13 -2.64
CA GLN A 696 27.48 -17.19 -2.04
C GLN A 696 28.34 -15.98 -2.42
N ASP A 697 28.22 -15.54 -3.68
CA ASP A 697 28.85 -14.33 -4.18
C ASP A 697 28.28 -13.10 -3.47
N LEU A 698 26.96 -12.97 -3.39
CA LEU A 698 26.30 -11.88 -2.68
C LEU A 698 26.66 -11.84 -1.18
N GLN A 699 26.71 -13.00 -0.52
CA GLN A 699 27.16 -13.11 0.88
C GLN A 699 28.60 -12.59 1.04
N SER A 700 29.49 -12.92 0.10
CA SER A 700 30.88 -12.44 0.11
C SER A 700 30.96 -10.93 -0.09
N VAL A 701 30.12 -10.38 -0.99
CA VAL A 701 29.98 -8.94 -1.19
C VAL A 701 29.47 -8.25 0.08
N VAL A 702 28.40 -8.76 0.70
CA VAL A 702 27.83 -8.23 1.95
C VAL A 702 28.85 -8.25 3.08
N LYS A 703 29.62 -9.33 3.23
CA LYS A 703 30.67 -9.43 4.24
C LYS A 703 31.77 -8.39 4.04
N ALA A 704 32.13 -8.09 2.78
CA ALA A 704 33.19 -7.14 2.44
C ALA A 704 32.74 -5.67 2.50
N GLN A 705 31.52 -5.36 2.03
CA GLN A 705 31.02 -4.00 1.86
C GLN A 705 30.09 -3.55 3.00
N GLY A 706 29.51 -4.49 3.73
CA GLY A 706 28.47 -4.24 4.72
C GLY A 706 27.07 -4.15 4.13
N MET A 707 26.12 -3.86 5.01
CA MET A 707 24.72 -3.53 4.70
C MET A 707 24.42 -2.10 5.15
N ARG A 708 23.66 -1.35 4.35
CA ARG A 708 23.22 0.00 4.75
C ARG A 708 22.08 -0.05 5.76
N ASN A 709 21.24 -1.07 5.68
CA ASN A 709 20.00 -1.19 6.45
C ASN A 709 20.04 -2.51 7.24
N GLY A 710 19.75 -2.44 8.54
CA GLY A 710 19.74 -3.62 9.41
C GLY A 710 18.52 -4.53 9.23
N TYR A 711 17.43 -3.98 8.68
CA TYR A 711 16.20 -4.67 8.31
C TYR A 711 15.69 -4.14 6.96
N LEU A 712 15.14 -5.00 6.10
CA LEU A 712 14.84 -4.69 4.69
C LEU A 712 13.37 -4.84 4.31
N LEU A 713 12.78 -6.00 4.55
CA LEU A 713 11.49 -6.40 3.99
C LEU A 713 10.42 -6.48 5.08
N ALA A 714 9.27 -5.88 4.83
CA ALA A 714 8.07 -5.99 5.66
C ALA A 714 6.83 -5.76 4.79
N ILE A 715 5.87 -6.68 4.83
CA ILE A 715 4.64 -6.55 4.03
C ILE A 715 3.53 -5.97 4.90
N ALA A 716 3.36 -4.65 4.82
CA ALA A 716 2.30 -3.92 5.47
C ALA A 716 0.97 -4.00 4.69
N PRO A 717 -0.19 -3.75 5.32
CA PRO A 717 -1.44 -3.61 4.59
C PRO A 717 -1.43 -2.31 3.77
N THR A 718 -1.85 -2.38 2.51
CA THR A 718 -1.80 -1.24 1.57
C THR A 718 -3.17 -0.65 1.26
N SER A 719 -4.11 -0.65 2.21
CA SER A 719 -5.53 -0.32 1.96
C SER A 719 -5.80 0.99 1.19
N SER A 720 -5.02 2.05 1.43
CA SER A 720 -5.18 3.32 0.70
C SER A 720 -4.27 3.42 -0.54
N THR A 721 -3.02 2.97 -0.43
CA THR A 721 -2.05 3.06 -1.52
C THR A 721 -2.35 2.07 -2.66
N SER A 722 -2.94 0.91 -2.35
CA SER A 722 -3.41 -0.04 -3.36
C SER A 722 -4.54 0.55 -4.21
N ILE A 723 -5.48 1.29 -3.60
CA ILE A 723 -6.56 2.00 -4.30
C ILE A 723 -5.96 3.06 -5.25
N ILE A 724 -4.98 3.83 -4.79
CA ILE A 724 -4.27 4.82 -5.63
C ILE A 724 -3.60 4.13 -6.83
N SER A 725 -2.90 3.02 -6.59
CA SER A 725 -2.23 2.25 -7.64
C SER A 725 -3.19 1.44 -8.53
N GLY A 726 -4.48 1.35 -8.20
CA GLY A 726 -5.44 0.50 -8.89
C GLY A 726 -5.18 -1.00 -8.75
N THR A 727 -4.62 -1.46 -7.63
CA THR A 727 -4.23 -2.88 -7.39
C THR A 727 -4.94 -3.50 -6.18
N SER A 728 -4.82 -4.83 -6.01
CA SER A 728 -5.29 -5.53 -4.80
C SER A 728 -4.46 -5.14 -3.56
N ALA A 729 -5.05 -5.17 -2.37
CA ALA A 729 -4.36 -4.77 -1.14
C ALA A 729 -3.35 -5.84 -0.66
N GLY A 730 -2.13 -5.41 -0.35
CA GLY A 730 -1.06 -6.21 0.23
C GLY A 730 -0.88 -7.56 -0.47
N VAL A 731 -0.90 -8.61 0.35
CA VAL A 731 -0.90 -10.03 -0.06
C VAL A 731 -2.28 -10.67 0.03
N ASP A 732 -3.31 -9.90 0.37
CA ASP A 732 -4.65 -10.42 0.62
C ASP A 732 -5.36 -10.76 -0.70
N PRO A 733 -6.16 -11.85 -0.71
CA PRO A 733 -7.10 -12.05 -1.79
C PRO A 733 -8.20 -10.98 -1.79
N ILE A 734 -8.81 -10.72 -2.95
CA ILE A 734 -9.87 -9.73 -3.05
C ILE A 734 -11.12 -10.24 -2.32
N MET A 735 -11.86 -9.32 -1.69
CA MET A 735 -13.14 -9.66 -1.10
C MET A 735 -14.20 -9.89 -2.18
N ASN A 736 -14.41 -8.92 -3.06
CA ASN A 736 -15.44 -8.98 -4.10
C ASN A 736 -14.87 -8.52 -5.44
N LYS A 737 -15.34 -9.13 -6.53
CA LYS A 737 -15.00 -8.71 -7.91
C LYS A 737 -15.62 -7.36 -8.27
N TYR A 738 -16.77 -7.07 -7.69
CA TYR A 738 -17.50 -5.83 -7.82
C TYR A 738 -18.26 -5.56 -6.52
N PHE A 739 -18.24 -4.33 -6.04
CA PHE A 739 -19.03 -3.90 -4.89
C PHE A 739 -19.28 -2.40 -4.95
N LEU A 740 -20.35 -1.94 -4.30
CA LEU A 740 -20.62 -0.53 -4.08
C LEU A 740 -20.09 -0.13 -2.70
N GLU A 741 -19.21 0.86 -2.66
CA GLU A 741 -18.71 1.45 -1.42
C GLU A 741 -19.50 2.73 -1.12
N GLU A 742 -20.20 2.77 0.00
CA GLU A 742 -20.87 4.00 0.46
C GLU A 742 -19.85 4.95 1.10
N LYS A 743 -19.77 6.18 0.57
CA LYS A 743 -18.96 7.26 1.16
C LYS A 743 -19.72 8.57 1.15
N LYS A 744 -19.99 9.11 2.35
CA LYS A 744 -20.60 10.43 2.58
C LYS A 744 -21.83 10.70 1.69
N GLY A 745 -22.72 9.70 1.56
CA GLY A 745 -23.94 9.80 0.76
C GLY A 745 -23.78 9.56 -0.75
N SER A 746 -22.62 9.11 -1.21
CA SER A 746 -22.38 8.66 -2.60
C SER A 746 -21.99 7.18 -2.64
N MET A 747 -22.55 6.43 -3.58
CA MET A 747 -22.20 5.04 -3.84
C MET A 747 -21.14 5.00 -4.95
N ILE A 748 -19.95 4.53 -4.62
CA ILE A 748 -18.85 4.40 -5.59
C ILE A 748 -18.72 2.93 -5.95
N ALA A 749 -18.95 2.62 -7.23
CA ALA A 749 -18.69 1.30 -7.76
C ALA A 749 -17.18 1.02 -7.80
N ARG A 750 -16.79 -0.15 -7.30
CA ARG A 750 -15.43 -0.68 -7.38
C ARG A 750 -15.41 -2.01 -8.06
N VAL A 751 -14.37 -2.23 -8.87
CA VAL A 751 -14.11 -3.48 -9.57
C VAL A 751 -12.73 -4.01 -9.20
N ALA A 752 -12.57 -5.33 -9.31
CA ALA A 752 -11.25 -5.94 -9.20
C ALA A 752 -10.34 -5.44 -10.33
N PRO A 753 -9.04 -5.23 -10.07
CA PRO A 753 -8.08 -4.81 -11.09
C PRO A 753 -8.03 -5.76 -12.28
N ASP A 754 -7.91 -5.23 -13.50
CA ASP A 754 -7.87 -5.99 -14.75
C ASP A 754 -9.03 -7.00 -14.94
N LEU A 755 -10.19 -6.78 -14.33
CA LEU A 755 -11.35 -7.65 -14.53
C LEU A 755 -11.80 -7.64 -15.99
N ASN A 756 -11.94 -8.83 -16.58
CA ASN A 756 -12.42 -9.07 -17.93
C ASN A 756 -12.81 -10.55 -18.07
N ALA A 757 -13.33 -10.95 -19.24
CA ALA A 757 -13.79 -12.33 -19.47
C ALA A 757 -12.73 -13.42 -19.19
N LYS A 758 -11.43 -13.13 -19.37
CA LYS A 758 -10.33 -14.07 -19.09
C LYS A 758 -9.97 -14.12 -17.61
N THR A 759 -9.93 -12.97 -16.94
CA THR A 759 -9.48 -12.84 -15.54
C THR A 759 -10.59 -13.06 -14.52
N PHE A 760 -11.86 -12.97 -14.93
CA PHE A 760 -13.02 -13.09 -14.05
C PHE A 760 -13.02 -14.36 -13.20
N TRP A 761 -12.58 -15.49 -13.76
CA TRP A 761 -12.58 -16.80 -13.10
C TRP A 761 -11.35 -17.06 -12.23
N LEU A 762 -10.32 -16.21 -12.34
CA LEU A 762 -9.11 -16.32 -11.52
C LEU A 762 -9.29 -15.63 -10.15
N TYR A 763 -10.17 -14.63 -10.09
CA TYR A 763 -10.53 -14.00 -8.84
C TYR A 763 -11.54 -14.84 -8.05
N LYS A 764 -11.11 -15.37 -6.89
CA LYS A 764 -11.97 -15.99 -5.88
C LYS A 764 -12.12 -15.06 -4.66
N ASN A 765 -13.34 -15.00 -4.10
CA ASN A 765 -13.61 -14.23 -2.88
C ASN A 765 -12.77 -14.78 -1.72
N ALA A 766 -12.16 -13.88 -0.95
CA ALA A 766 -11.32 -14.21 0.20
C ALA A 766 -11.94 -15.21 1.19
N HIS A 767 -13.24 -15.10 1.49
CA HIS A 767 -13.95 -16.00 2.42
C HIS A 767 -14.26 -17.38 1.84
N LEU A 768 -14.19 -17.51 0.51
CA LEU A 768 -14.41 -18.78 -0.18
C LEU A 768 -13.10 -19.50 -0.52
N ILE A 769 -11.96 -18.83 -0.35
CA ILE A 769 -10.64 -19.46 -0.46
C ILE A 769 -10.46 -20.40 0.73
N ASP A 770 -9.92 -21.59 0.48
CA ASP A 770 -9.39 -22.44 1.54
C ASP A 770 -8.21 -21.71 2.19
N GLN A 771 -8.42 -21.31 3.45
CA GLN A 771 -7.51 -20.48 4.22
C GLN A 771 -6.14 -21.13 4.40
N GLU A 772 -6.04 -22.45 4.27
CA GLU A 772 -4.77 -23.18 4.27
C GLU A 772 -3.81 -22.66 3.19
N TRP A 773 -4.30 -22.24 2.02
CA TRP A 773 -3.46 -21.66 0.94
C TRP A 773 -2.92 -20.27 1.29
N ILE A 774 -3.70 -19.48 2.04
CA ILE A 774 -3.23 -18.18 2.56
C ILE A 774 -2.09 -18.42 3.54
N VAL A 775 -2.25 -19.36 4.47
CA VAL A 775 -1.24 -19.69 5.48
C VAL A 775 0.02 -20.29 4.84
N LYS A 776 -0.11 -21.24 3.90
CA LYS A 776 1.04 -21.82 3.17
C LYS A 776 1.82 -20.80 2.38
N SER A 777 1.13 -19.98 1.58
CA SER A 777 1.80 -18.93 0.79
C SER A 777 2.48 -17.90 1.70
N ALA A 778 1.88 -17.56 2.85
CA ALA A 778 2.52 -16.72 3.85
C ALA A 778 3.79 -17.35 4.43
N GLY A 779 3.77 -18.64 4.77
CA GLY A 779 4.95 -19.37 5.25
C GLY A 779 6.11 -19.36 4.25
N ILE A 780 5.83 -19.61 2.98
CA ILE A 780 6.81 -19.53 1.89
C ILE A 780 7.44 -18.13 1.82
N ARG A 781 6.62 -17.07 1.77
CA ARG A 781 7.13 -15.69 1.75
C ARG A 781 7.93 -15.35 3.01
N ALA A 782 7.52 -15.87 4.17
CA ALA A 782 8.16 -15.58 5.46
C ALA A 782 9.63 -16.02 5.53
N ARG A 783 10.03 -17.01 4.73
CA ARG A 783 11.43 -17.41 4.55
C ARG A 783 12.28 -16.26 4.00
N HIS A 784 11.76 -15.51 3.03
CA HIS A 784 12.50 -14.43 2.36
C HIS A 784 12.42 -13.10 3.09
N ILE A 785 11.39 -12.91 3.91
CA ILE A 785 11.16 -11.68 4.67
C ILE A 785 11.97 -11.73 5.97
N ASP A 786 12.75 -10.70 6.27
CA ASP A 786 13.54 -10.61 7.50
C ASP A 786 12.72 -10.11 8.69
N GLN A 787 11.77 -9.17 8.47
CA GLN A 787 10.77 -8.78 9.47
C GLN A 787 9.53 -9.70 9.43
N ALA A 788 8.32 -9.20 9.19
CA ALA A 788 7.10 -10.02 9.08
C ALA A 788 6.15 -9.50 7.99
N GLN A 789 4.92 -10.03 7.96
CA GLN A 789 3.89 -9.68 7.00
C GLN A 789 2.52 -9.71 7.67
N SER A 790 1.65 -8.75 7.35
CA SER A 790 0.28 -8.72 7.85
C SER A 790 -0.57 -9.76 7.11
N VAL A 791 -0.87 -10.88 7.77
CA VAL A 791 -1.69 -11.96 7.19
C VAL A 791 -3.08 -11.94 7.79
N ASN A 792 -4.10 -11.71 6.97
CA ASN A 792 -5.49 -11.87 7.41
C ASN A 792 -5.97 -13.31 7.17
N LEU A 793 -6.84 -13.79 8.05
CA LEU A 793 -7.65 -14.98 7.82
C LEU A 793 -9.10 -14.55 7.58
N TYR A 794 -9.78 -15.21 6.66
CA TYR A 794 -11.15 -14.93 6.23
C TYR A 794 -11.99 -16.16 6.51
N ILE A 795 -12.85 -16.07 7.53
CA ILE A 795 -13.65 -17.21 7.96
C ILE A 795 -15.14 -16.93 7.77
N THR A 796 -15.91 -17.99 7.63
CA THR A 796 -17.38 -17.95 7.61
C THR A 796 -17.92 -18.57 8.90
N ASN A 797 -19.21 -18.43 9.12
CA ASN A 797 -19.92 -19.08 10.24
C ASN A 797 -19.84 -20.62 10.21
N GLU A 798 -19.40 -21.22 9.10
CA GLU A 798 -19.22 -22.68 8.95
C GLU A 798 -17.93 -23.19 9.61
N PHE A 799 -16.97 -22.29 9.90
CA PHE A 799 -15.73 -22.68 10.57
C PHE A 799 -15.99 -23.10 12.02
N THR A 800 -15.64 -24.34 12.35
CA THR A 800 -15.55 -24.78 13.73
C THR A 800 -14.34 -24.16 14.42
N LEU A 801 -14.41 -23.95 15.74
CA LEU A 801 -13.24 -23.50 16.51
C LEU A 801 -12.02 -24.41 16.35
N ARG A 802 -12.23 -25.72 16.10
CA ARG A 802 -11.14 -26.66 15.82
C ARG A 802 -10.46 -26.36 14.49
N GLN A 803 -11.22 -26.04 13.43
CA GLN A 803 -10.62 -25.66 12.15
C GLN A 803 -9.83 -24.35 12.28
N VAL A 804 -10.35 -23.36 13.01
CA VAL A 804 -9.63 -22.12 13.27
C VAL A 804 -8.35 -22.39 14.07
N LEU A 805 -8.40 -23.24 15.11
CA LEU A 805 -7.19 -23.66 15.84
C LEU A 805 -6.13 -24.27 14.91
N MET A 806 -6.55 -25.16 14.01
CA MET A 806 -5.61 -25.78 13.07
C MET A 806 -4.96 -24.76 12.13
N LEU A 807 -5.67 -23.72 11.69
CA LEU A 807 -5.07 -22.64 10.91
C LEU A 807 -3.96 -21.90 11.68
N PHE A 808 -4.16 -21.65 12.98
CA PHE A 808 -3.15 -21.00 13.83
C PHE A 808 -1.93 -21.92 14.03
N ILE A 809 -2.16 -23.21 14.28
CA ILE A 809 -1.09 -24.21 14.41
C ILE A 809 -0.32 -24.34 13.10
N HIS A 810 -1.00 -24.49 11.96
CA HIS A 810 -0.36 -24.57 10.64
C HIS A 810 0.40 -23.30 10.29
N ALA A 811 -0.11 -22.12 10.68
CA ALA A 811 0.62 -20.86 10.50
C ALA A 811 1.96 -20.90 11.23
N TRP A 812 1.96 -21.35 12.48
CA TRP A 812 3.19 -21.56 13.23
C TRP A 812 4.09 -22.62 12.56
N GLU A 813 3.56 -23.77 12.17
CA GLU A 813 4.35 -24.86 11.54
C GLU A 813 4.98 -24.46 10.20
N TYR A 814 4.28 -23.67 9.40
CA TYR A 814 4.79 -23.16 8.11
C TYR A 814 5.70 -21.93 8.27
N GLY A 815 5.98 -21.48 9.49
CA GLY A 815 6.91 -20.39 9.74
C GLY A 815 6.31 -18.99 9.60
N VAL A 816 4.98 -18.86 9.63
CA VAL A 816 4.31 -17.56 9.64
C VAL A 816 4.60 -16.86 10.96
N LYS A 817 5.32 -15.74 10.89
CA LYS A 817 5.78 -14.98 12.07
C LYS A 817 4.64 -14.30 12.83
N THR A 818 3.62 -13.81 12.11
CA THR A 818 2.51 -13.05 12.68
C THR A 818 1.21 -13.29 11.92
N LEU A 819 0.08 -13.22 12.63
CA LEU A 819 -1.26 -13.15 12.04
C LEU A 819 -1.95 -11.86 12.48
N TYR A 820 -2.64 -11.22 11.54
CA TYR A 820 -3.34 -9.96 11.73
C TYR A 820 -4.82 -10.21 12.07
N TYR A 821 -5.77 -9.74 11.26
CA TYR A 821 -7.19 -9.94 11.57
C TYR A 821 -7.69 -11.34 11.20
N VAL A 822 -8.59 -11.85 12.05
CA VAL A 822 -9.57 -12.87 11.63
C VAL A 822 -10.85 -12.16 11.21
N ARG A 823 -11.12 -12.11 9.91
CA ARG A 823 -12.31 -11.48 9.34
C ARG A 823 -13.42 -12.52 9.23
N SER A 824 -14.36 -12.46 10.16
CA SER A 824 -15.58 -13.27 10.11
C SER A 824 -16.65 -12.58 9.27
N LYS A 825 -17.23 -13.30 8.31
CA LYS A 825 -18.44 -12.87 7.60
C LYS A 825 -19.64 -13.57 8.22
N SER A 826 -20.55 -12.80 8.82
CA SER A 826 -21.90 -13.30 9.05
C SER A 826 -22.53 -13.58 7.70
N LEU A 827 -22.96 -14.82 7.47
CA LEU A 827 -23.75 -15.19 6.30
C LEU A 827 -25.07 -14.41 6.33
N GLU A 828 -25.07 -13.15 5.89
CA GLU A 828 -26.22 -12.66 5.15
C GLU A 828 -26.25 -13.47 3.86
N VAL A 829 -27.42 -14.05 3.59
CA VAL A 829 -27.67 -14.92 2.44
C VAL A 829 -27.24 -14.17 1.19
N GLU A 830 -26.09 -14.54 0.63
CA GLU A 830 -25.77 -14.19 -0.75
C GLU A 830 -26.76 -14.99 -1.60
N GLU A 831 -27.89 -14.36 -1.93
CA GLU A 831 -28.61 -14.73 -3.13
C GLU A 831 -27.57 -14.69 -4.25
N CYS A 832 -27.33 -15.87 -4.82
CA CYS A 832 -26.47 -16.05 -5.96
C CYS A 832 -27.11 -15.31 -7.15
N GLU A 833 -26.85 -14.01 -7.28
CA GLU A 833 -27.23 -13.24 -8.48
C GLU A 833 -26.49 -13.72 -9.74
N SER A 834 -25.58 -14.69 -9.63
CA SER A 834 -24.93 -15.32 -10.79
C SER A 834 -25.69 -16.54 -11.34
N CYS A 835 -26.75 -17.01 -10.68
CA CYS A 835 -27.54 -18.16 -11.13
C CYS A 835 -29.04 -17.88 -11.32
N SER A 836 -29.46 -16.62 -11.24
CA SER A 836 -30.83 -16.21 -11.60
C SER A 836 -30.86 -14.80 -12.17
N SER A 837 -30.41 -14.64 -13.42
CA SER A 837 -31.00 -13.83 -14.51
C SER A 837 -30.06 -13.77 -15.70
#